data_AF-A0A2V7KF00-F1
#
_entry.id   AF-A0A2V7KF00-F1
#
_cell.length_a   1.000
_cell.length_b   1.000
_cell.length_c   1.000
_cell.angle_alpha   90.00
_cell.angle_beta   90.00
_cell.angle_gamma   90.00
#
_symmetry.space_group_name_H-M   'P 1'
#
loop_
_entity.id
_entity.type
_entity.pdbx_description
1 polymer ?
#
loop_
_entity_poly.entity_id
_entity_poly.type
_entity_poly.pdbx_seq_one_letter_code
_entity_poly.pdbx_strand_id
1 'polypeptide(L)'
;MILRWDAPDAATLRRVLVDLPRPASPPRSTHFRDVYFDTSDGDLRRRGARCRLRFTADGERWLTIWQPEGVRIEEQVRELDAAAALNSASAPALRVRALIDPSRLASWIERDVERTWRTLQLPLLQFPLCDVIADTLVVRRAELAATLSELSVRARRWGQPSAGRLARELEAALSLRPAGNDPLQRAVAALDAVEAEGIGRELRGEREVALVPVEHGRVGLCRAGAELRLPVHQGSGEAACRAALRELVGSGEGQLRLLGVVPRSGDRVPLEVWTARRLHRHSSNGETLQWFAPADLVARVGSPMLRDPGTLAALTVAARSPLVPEWSGAPFGDASGAAEPPVADDVARASRVTLTELRVATLPEQAKDPARLAPEQFLNAELSWLEFNARVLELAEDPRTPLAARLRFLSIFATNLDQFVMTQIGALKQLVAVGRNVAAADGGGLTPQETLDAFAVRLRPLLARQYRMFHTLAAGLAIARWDELTDEERAQLRGRCVDEILPFVSPKALTRAPGHPFPLVGDRRLALLVALRDRPGTPLHYAIAEMSPDLPRFVAVSPDGRRIATEDLIRANLDLLYPGRSIAAAHAFRLTRSGDLQLDETTTANFLQAIEEELVRRQSRPVLRIEFESGTPQALQDLLQRELRLEESEREGTLSAADVYVSDGAVDLGGLREIAASAALPDYPAFAPAQPFDSQRSVAEQLDERDVLVYHPHDSFPGSFERLITEAAEDPSVQAIKLTLYRPGGPSAIADALRRAALAGKDVSVIVELKARFDEARNISWARSLERDGHIGSGNYNPDTALAYTDVGLFTADPRITADVHALFNELTGSSHAPQAQLRHLFVAPTTLLERLLALIERETEHARSGRRAHIRAKLNALSDSTVIQALYRASQAGVDIDLVVRGICTLRPGVPGLSERIRVVSILGRFLEHARIYHFANGGGDAEEYYIGSADWRPRNLRRRVEVVTPVFDPAARRTLDTILARELTAPAAWLLRPDGGYDRTQSS
;
A
#
# COMPACT_ATOMS: atom_id res chain seq x y z
N MET A 1 -26.82 -16.68 -35.27
CA MET A 1 -25.55 -17.28 -35.70
C MET A 1 -24.42 -16.49 -35.05
N ILE A 2 -23.42 -17.17 -34.48
CA ILE A 2 -22.21 -16.55 -33.96
C ILE A 2 -21.06 -17.17 -34.74
N LEU A 3 -20.29 -16.36 -35.45
CA LEU A 3 -19.05 -16.76 -36.09
C LEU A 3 -17.90 -16.29 -35.21
N ARG A 4 -16.89 -17.14 -34.98
CA ARG A 4 -15.77 -16.87 -34.06
C ARG A 4 -14.43 -17.20 -34.71
N TRP A 5 -13.42 -16.40 -34.37
CA TRP A 5 -12.06 -16.58 -34.82
C TRP A 5 -11.05 -16.31 -33.69
N ASP A 6 -9.89 -16.96 -33.79
CA ASP A 6 -8.70 -16.62 -33.01
C ASP A 6 -8.09 -15.33 -33.54
N ALA A 7 -7.82 -14.36 -32.65
CA ALA A 7 -7.06 -13.17 -32.98
C ALA A 7 -5.63 -13.28 -32.45
N PRO A 8 -4.63 -12.78 -33.19
CA PRO A 8 -3.22 -12.92 -32.81
C PRO A 8 -2.86 -12.13 -31.55
N ASP A 9 -3.44 -10.96 -31.34
CA ASP A 9 -3.23 -10.14 -30.15
C ASP A 9 -4.38 -9.15 -29.90
N ALA A 10 -4.41 -8.58 -28.68
CA ALA A 10 -5.41 -7.61 -28.26
C ALA A 10 -5.32 -6.26 -29.00
N ALA A 11 -4.14 -5.89 -29.50
CA ALA A 11 -3.94 -4.64 -30.25
C ALA A 11 -4.64 -4.71 -31.62
N THR A 12 -4.59 -5.88 -32.25
CA THR A 12 -5.27 -6.21 -33.49
C THR A 12 -6.78 -6.15 -33.29
N LEU A 13 -7.30 -6.76 -32.21
CA LEU A 13 -8.72 -6.67 -31.85
C LEU A 13 -9.22 -5.22 -31.71
N ARG A 14 -8.44 -4.36 -31.06
CA ARG A 14 -8.79 -2.93 -30.91
C ARG A 14 -8.82 -2.21 -32.25
N ARG A 15 -7.84 -2.42 -33.13
CA ARG A 15 -7.83 -1.84 -34.48
C ARG A 15 -9.07 -2.24 -35.27
N VAL A 16 -9.45 -3.51 -35.22
CA VAL A 16 -10.64 -4.02 -35.91
C VAL A 16 -11.93 -3.35 -35.44
N LEU A 17 -12.05 -3.05 -34.15
CA LEU A 17 -13.21 -2.33 -33.62
C LEU A 17 -13.21 -0.84 -33.99
N VAL A 18 -12.05 -0.23 -34.21
CA VAL A 18 -11.94 1.17 -34.67
C VAL A 18 -12.29 1.27 -36.16
N ASP A 19 -11.68 0.42 -36.98
CA ASP A 19 -11.71 0.49 -38.45
C ASP A 19 -12.80 -0.40 -39.07
N LEU A 20 -14.00 -0.41 -38.48
CA LEU A 20 -15.12 -1.17 -39.05
C LEU A 20 -15.58 -0.54 -40.39
N PRO A 21 -15.82 -1.35 -41.44
CA PRO A 21 -16.10 -0.85 -42.80
C PRO A 21 -17.45 -0.14 -42.96
N ARG A 22 -18.26 0.01 -41.90
CA ARG A 22 -19.60 0.64 -41.93
C ARG A 22 -19.90 1.41 -40.64
N PRO A 23 -20.88 2.34 -40.66
CA PRO A 23 -21.32 3.03 -39.46
C PRO A 23 -21.69 2.05 -38.34
N ALA A 24 -21.08 2.24 -37.18
CA ALA A 24 -21.27 1.40 -36.00
C ALA A 24 -21.42 2.26 -34.76
N SER A 25 -22.17 1.75 -33.78
CA SER A 25 -22.36 2.41 -32.48
C SER A 25 -21.01 2.76 -31.82
N PRO A 26 -20.98 3.69 -30.86
CA PRO A 26 -19.85 3.85 -29.96
C PRO A 26 -19.45 2.49 -29.35
N PRO A 27 -18.15 2.26 -29.10
CA PRO A 27 -17.69 1.05 -28.45
C PRO A 27 -18.29 0.93 -27.05
N ARG A 28 -18.75 -0.28 -26.72
CA ARG A 28 -19.20 -0.64 -25.38
C ARG A 28 -18.25 -1.70 -24.83
N SER A 29 -17.99 -1.67 -23.53
CA SER A 29 -17.20 -2.69 -22.84
C SER A 29 -17.99 -3.28 -21.68
N THR A 30 -17.66 -4.53 -21.34
CA THR A 30 -18.14 -5.19 -20.13
C THR A 30 -17.08 -6.18 -19.68
N HIS A 31 -17.07 -6.51 -18.39
CA HIS A 31 -16.21 -7.51 -17.81
C HIS A 31 -17.06 -8.56 -17.09
N PHE A 32 -16.72 -9.84 -17.23
CA PHE A 32 -17.34 -10.91 -16.46
C PHE A 32 -16.35 -12.07 -16.24
N ARG A 33 -16.51 -12.76 -15.11
CA ARG A 33 -15.73 -13.96 -14.74
C ARG A 33 -16.61 -15.19 -14.80
N ASP A 34 -16.21 -16.20 -15.55
CA ASP A 34 -16.84 -17.53 -15.57
C ASP A 34 -15.99 -18.51 -14.76
N VAL A 35 -16.55 -19.12 -13.71
CA VAL A 35 -15.92 -20.20 -12.93
C VAL A 35 -16.63 -21.51 -13.25
N TYR A 36 -15.90 -22.49 -13.76
CA TYR A 36 -16.39 -23.83 -14.06
C TYR A 36 -16.00 -24.78 -12.93
N PHE A 37 -16.94 -25.62 -12.51
CA PHE A 37 -16.73 -26.56 -11.41
C PHE A 37 -16.67 -28.00 -11.91
N ASP A 38 -15.79 -28.78 -11.30
CA ASP A 38 -15.70 -30.23 -11.47
C ASP A 38 -15.04 -30.84 -10.22
N THR A 39 -15.05 -32.16 -10.10
CA THR A 39 -14.21 -32.85 -9.10
C THR A 39 -12.78 -32.97 -9.62
N SER A 40 -11.81 -33.24 -8.72
CA SER A 40 -10.43 -33.58 -9.10
C SER A 40 -10.37 -34.67 -10.16
N ASP A 41 -11.26 -35.67 -10.04
CA ASP A 41 -11.31 -36.80 -10.95
C ASP A 41 -12.10 -36.52 -12.23
N GLY A 42 -12.89 -35.45 -12.28
CA GLY A 42 -13.71 -35.12 -13.45
C GLY A 42 -15.07 -35.81 -13.52
N ASP A 43 -15.72 -35.99 -12.39
CA ASP A 43 -16.98 -36.73 -12.33
C ASP A 43 -18.12 -36.03 -13.07
N LEU A 44 -18.19 -34.70 -13.06
CA LEU A 44 -19.26 -33.98 -13.77
C LEU A 44 -19.10 -34.13 -15.28
N ARG A 45 -17.88 -33.92 -15.80
CA ARG A 45 -17.61 -34.08 -17.24
C ARG A 45 -17.82 -35.50 -17.71
N ARG A 46 -17.43 -36.52 -16.93
CA ARG A 46 -17.67 -37.94 -17.26
C ARG A 46 -19.16 -38.28 -17.33
N ARG A 47 -19.97 -37.61 -16.53
CA ARG A 47 -21.44 -37.72 -16.56
C ARG A 47 -22.08 -36.89 -17.65
N GLY A 48 -21.32 -36.23 -18.53
CA GLY A 48 -21.83 -35.37 -19.60
C GLY A 48 -22.45 -34.06 -19.09
N ALA A 49 -22.17 -33.67 -17.85
CA ALA A 49 -22.70 -32.45 -17.23
C ALA A 49 -21.62 -31.36 -17.12
N ARG A 50 -22.05 -30.10 -17.12
CA ARG A 50 -21.18 -28.94 -16.89
C ARG A 50 -21.84 -27.99 -15.89
N CYS A 51 -21.06 -27.46 -14.95
CA CYS A 51 -21.53 -26.44 -14.02
C CYS A 51 -20.66 -25.17 -14.16
N ARG A 52 -21.30 -24.00 -14.17
CA ARG A 52 -20.63 -22.70 -14.26
C ARG A 52 -21.32 -21.67 -13.37
N LEU A 53 -20.54 -20.91 -12.62
CA LEU A 53 -20.97 -19.68 -11.95
C LEU A 53 -20.35 -18.48 -12.68
N ARG A 54 -21.18 -17.54 -13.14
CA ARG A 54 -20.75 -16.30 -13.78
C ARG A 54 -20.90 -15.12 -12.83
N PHE A 55 -19.89 -14.26 -12.76
CA PHE A 55 -19.89 -12.97 -12.07
C PHE A 55 -19.86 -11.84 -13.10
N THR A 56 -20.80 -10.90 -13.05
CA THR A 56 -20.84 -9.74 -13.97
C THR A 56 -20.27 -8.48 -13.32
N ALA A 57 -19.92 -7.47 -14.14
CA ALA A 57 -19.45 -6.16 -13.66
C ALA A 57 -20.46 -5.43 -12.76
N ASP A 58 -21.76 -5.68 -12.96
CA ASP A 58 -22.86 -5.08 -12.18
C ASP A 58 -23.13 -5.83 -10.86
N GLY A 59 -22.29 -6.82 -10.51
CA GLY A 59 -22.39 -7.59 -9.28
C GLY A 59 -23.38 -8.76 -9.32
N GLU A 60 -23.97 -9.05 -10.49
CA GLU A 60 -24.88 -10.19 -10.63
C GLU A 60 -24.12 -11.52 -10.71
N ARG A 61 -24.77 -12.58 -10.19
CA ARG A 61 -24.24 -13.94 -10.22
C ARG A 61 -25.23 -14.89 -10.84
N TRP A 62 -24.77 -15.66 -11.83
CA TRP A 62 -25.62 -16.57 -12.59
C TRP A 62 -25.06 -17.98 -12.52
N LEU A 63 -25.79 -18.90 -11.89
CA LEU A 63 -25.44 -20.31 -11.84
C LEU A 63 -26.07 -21.02 -13.04
N THR A 64 -25.27 -21.79 -13.76
CA THR A 64 -25.70 -22.51 -14.96
C THR A 64 -25.27 -23.96 -14.89
N ILE A 65 -26.21 -24.87 -15.18
CA ILE A 65 -25.93 -26.29 -15.39
C ILE A 65 -26.35 -26.70 -16.80
N TRP A 66 -25.49 -27.48 -17.47
CA TRP A 66 -25.80 -28.20 -18.70
C TRP A 66 -25.85 -29.68 -18.39
N GLN A 67 -26.93 -30.35 -18.80
CA GLN A 67 -27.13 -31.79 -18.62
C GLN A 67 -26.87 -32.54 -19.95
N PRO A 68 -26.63 -33.87 -19.89
CA PRO A 68 -26.31 -34.69 -21.06
C PRO A 68 -27.36 -34.65 -22.17
N GLU A 69 -28.64 -34.45 -21.82
CA GLU A 69 -29.76 -34.38 -22.74
C GLU A 69 -29.88 -33.02 -23.45
N GLY A 70 -28.88 -32.15 -23.31
CA GLY A 70 -28.87 -30.79 -23.89
C GLY A 70 -29.67 -29.76 -23.11
N VAL A 71 -30.21 -30.13 -21.93
CA VAL A 71 -30.97 -29.24 -21.07
C VAL A 71 -30.01 -28.24 -20.40
N ARG A 72 -30.26 -26.94 -20.61
CA ARG A 72 -29.54 -25.84 -19.96
C ARG A 72 -30.46 -25.15 -18.98
N ILE A 73 -30.08 -25.14 -17.71
CA ILE A 73 -30.81 -24.45 -16.64
C ILE A 73 -29.90 -23.36 -16.10
N GLU A 74 -30.39 -22.12 -16.08
CA GLU A 74 -29.65 -20.94 -15.66
C GLU A 74 -30.55 -20.09 -14.76
N GLU A 75 -30.03 -19.71 -13.60
CA GLU A 75 -30.76 -18.91 -12.61
C GLU A 75 -29.79 -17.94 -11.92
N GLN A 76 -30.30 -16.76 -11.55
CA GLN A 76 -29.54 -15.79 -10.78
C GLN A 76 -29.49 -16.22 -9.32
N VAL A 77 -28.30 -16.27 -8.74
CA VAL A 77 -28.05 -16.66 -7.34
C VAL A 77 -27.65 -15.43 -6.51
N ARG A 78 -28.09 -15.37 -5.25
CA ARG A 78 -27.85 -14.22 -4.36
C ARG A 78 -26.64 -14.44 -3.45
N GLU A 79 -26.23 -15.70 -3.31
CA GLU A 79 -25.11 -16.16 -2.50
C GLU A 79 -23.77 -15.56 -2.98
N LEU A 80 -22.87 -15.26 -2.04
CA LEU A 80 -21.62 -14.53 -2.29
C LEU A 80 -20.46 -15.43 -2.69
N ASP A 81 -20.37 -16.61 -2.07
CA ASP A 81 -19.34 -17.60 -2.36
C ASP A 81 -19.88 -18.75 -3.22
N ALA A 82 -18.95 -19.43 -3.90
CA ALA A 82 -19.28 -20.51 -4.83
C ALA A 82 -19.92 -21.73 -4.14
N ALA A 83 -19.51 -22.06 -2.91
CA ALA A 83 -20.01 -23.21 -2.18
C ALA A 83 -21.46 -22.99 -1.74
N ALA A 84 -21.81 -21.81 -1.26
CA ALA A 84 -23.15 -21.37 -0.92
C ALA A 84 -24.04 -21.33 -2.18
N ALA A 85 -23.53 -20.79 -3.29
CA ALA A 85 -24.27 -20.78 -4.56
C ALA A 85 -24.60 -22.21 -5.04
N LEU A 86 -23.66 -23.15 -4.93
CA LEU A 86 -23.86 -24.56 -5.29
C LEU A 86 -24.79 -25.33 -4.32
N ASN A 87 -24.94 -24.84 -3.09
CA ASN A 87 -25.84 -25.40 -2.07
C ASN A 87 -27.18 -24.66 -1.95
N SER A 88 -27.40 -23.62 -2.76
CA SER A 88 -28.62 -22.82 -2.76
C SER A 88 -29.87 -23.63 -3.13
N ALA A 89 -31.05 -23.02 -2.91
CA ALA A 89 -32.33 -23.58 -3.34
C ALA A 89 -32.63 -23.33 -4.84
N SER A 90 -31.68 -22.77 -5.59
CA SER A 90 -31.86 -22.49 -7.02
C SER A 90 -32.03 -23.78 -7.83
N ALA A 91 -32.79 -23.72 -8.92
CA ALA A 91 -33.03 -24.88 -9.79
C ALA A 91 -31.72 -25.49 -10.35
N PRO A 92 -30.71 -24.70 -10.76
CA PRO A 92 -29.40 -25.24 -11.13
C PRO A 92 -28.69 -25.95 -9.97
N ALA A 93 -28.70 -25.40 -8.75
CA ALA A 93 -28.04 -26.00 -7.58
C ALA A 93 -28.67 -27.33 -7.17
N LEU A 94 -30.01 -27.40 -7.16
CA LEU A 94 -30.74 -28.66 -6.92
C LEU A 94 -30.38 -29.75 -7.94
N ARG A 95 -30.13 -29.36 -9.19
CA ARG A 95 -29.73 -30.30 -10.26
C ARG A 95 -28.27 -30.72 -10.12
N VAL A 96 -27.37 -29.84 -9.69
CA VAL A 96 -25.99 -30.23 -9.34
C VAL A 96 -26.01 -31.26 -8.23
N ARG A 97 -26.77 -31.02 -7.14
CA ARG A 97 -26.91 -31.93 -5.99
C ARG A 97 -27.46 -33.31 -6.36
N ALA A 98 -28.34 -33.38 -7.37
CA ALA A 98 -28.85 -34.64 -7.89
C ALA A 98 -27.80 -35.44 -8.68
N LEU A 99 -26.79 -34.77 -9.24
CA LEU A 99 -25.73 -35.40 -10.04
C LEU A 99 -24.49 -35.74 -9.21
N ILE A 100 -24.14 -34.91 -8.23
CA ILE A 100 -22.95 -35.05 -7.41
C ILE A 100 -23.09 -34.30 -6.08
N ASP A 101 -22.35 -34.76 -5.07
CA ASP A 101 -22.18 -34.01 -3.82
C ASP A 101 -21.42 -32.68 -4.10
N PRO A 102 -22.05 -31.51 -3.88
CA PRO A 102 -21.40 -30.22 -4.12
C PRO A 102 -20.13 -29.98 -3.31
N SER A 103 -19.97 -30.64 -2.15
CA SER A 103 -18.76 -30.51 -1.33
C SER A 103 -17.51 -31.06 -2.00
N ARG A 104 -17.68 -31.94 -2.99
CA ARG A 104 -16.58 -32.52 -3.78
C ARG A 104 -16.19 -31.66 -4.99
N LEU A 105 -16.95 -30.60 -5.29
CA LEU A 105 -16.70 -29.73 -6.42
C LEU A 105 -15.68 -28.66 -6.05
N ALA A 106 -14.67 -28.49 -6.90
CA ALA A 106 -13.70 -27.42 -6.82
C ALA A 106 -13.76 -26.56 -8.09
N SER A 107 -13.22 -25.35 -8.02
CA SER A 107 -12.98 -24.54 -9.22
C SER A 107 -12.01 -25.28 -10.14
N TRP A 108 -12.48 -25.65 -11.32
CA TRP A 108 -11.68 -26.36 -12.31
C TRP A 108 -11.03 -25.39 -13.30
N ILE A 109 -11.83 -24.52 -13.91
CA ILE A 109 -11.36 -23.52 -14.88
C ILE A 109 -12.02 -22.19 -14.62
N GLU A 110 -11.22 -21.14 -14.58
CA GLU A 110 -11.70 -19.77 -14.51
C GLU A 110 -11.42 -19.03 -15.80
N ARG A 111 -12.33 -18.14 -16.19
CA ARG A 111 -12.19 -17.31 -17.40
C ARG A 111 -12.61 -15.90 -17.07
N ASP A 112 -11.65 -14.99 -16.94
CA ASP A 112 -11.90 -13.56 -16.87
C ASP A 112 -11.99 -13.02 -18.29
N VAL A 113 -13.13 -12.42 -18.65
CA VAL A 113 -13.41 -11.95 -20.01
C VAL A 113 -13.62 -10.45 -19.99
N GLU A 114 -12.71 -9.72 -20.62
CA GLU A 114 -12.90 -8.34 -21.02
C GLU A 114 -13.49 -8.32 -22.44
N ARG A 115 -14.75 -7.95 -22.54
CA ARG A 115 -15.49 -7.90 -23.80
C ARG A 115 -15.66 -6.46 -24.24
N THR A 116 -15.24 -6.16 -25.46
CA THR A 116 -15.57 -4.93 -26.16
C THR A 116 -16.39 -5.23 -27.40
N TRP A 117 -17.41 -4.43 -27.70
CA TRP A 117 -18.19 -4.62 -28.92
C TRP A 117 -18.72 -3.33 -29.51
N ARG A 118 -18.99 -3.37 -30.81
CA ARG A 118 -19.74 -2.35 -31.55
C ARG A 118 -20.88 -3.00 -32.30
N THR A 119 -22.01 -2.31 -32.38
CA THR A 119 -23.17 -2.75 -33.14
C THR A 119 -23.17 -2.06 -34.49
N LEU A 120 -23.10 -2.85 -35.56
CA LEU A 120 -23.21 -2.37 -36.94
C LEU A 120 -24.65 -1.95 -37.22
N GLN A 121 -24.83 -0.76 -37.80
CA GLN A 121 -26.14 -0.18 -38.06
C GLN A 121 -26.37 0.06 -39.56
N LEU A 122 -27.63 0.07 -39.99
CA LEU A 122 -28.00 0.57 -41.32
C LEU A 122 -27.76 2.10 -41.40
N PRO A 123 -27.07 2.62 -42.43
CA PRO A 123 -26.67 4.03 -42.52
C PRO A 123 -27.80 5.06 -42.39
N LEU A 124 -29.02 4.72 -42.83
CA LEU A 124 -30.17 5.63 -42.88
C LEU A 124 -31.21 5.42 -41.78
N LEU A 125 -31.28 4.23 -41.18
CA LEU A 125 -32.37 3.85 -40.26
C LEU A 125 -31.86 3.51 -38.85
N GLN A 126 -30.55 3.56 -38.61
CA GLN A 126 -29.87 3.15 -37.36
C GLN A 126 -30.27 1.76 -36.82
N PHE A 127 -30.89 0.92 -37.66
CA PHE A 127 -31.33 -0.42 -37.30
C PHE A 127 -30.12 -1.34 -37.05
N PRO A 128 -30.06 -2.04 -35.90
CA PRO A 128 -28.93 -2.91 -35.56
C PRO A 128 -28.95 -4.20 -36.38
N LEU A 129 -27.84 -4.49 -37.06
CA LEU A 129 -27.68 -5.66 -37.94
C LEU A 129 -26.91 -6.80 -37.24
N CYS A 130 -25.72 -6.50 -36.75
CA CYS A 130 -24.87 -7.47 -36.06
C CYS A 130 -23.96 -6.77 -35.05
N ASP A 131 -23.50 -7.53 -34.06
CA ASP A 131 -22.49 -7.09 -33.11
C ASP A 131 -21.14 -7.67 -33.51
N VAL A 132 -20.12 -6.82 -33.62
CA VAL A 132 -18.71 -7.24 -33.71
C VAL A 132 -18.15 -7.16 -32.31
N ILE A 133 -17.72 -8.30 -31.78
CA ILE A 133 -17.35 -8.50 -30.39
C ILE A 133 -15.89 -8.95 -30.36
N ALA A 134 -15.05 -8.20 -29.66
CA ALA A 134 -13.69 -8.57 -29.34
C ALA A 134 -13.61 -8.94 -27.86
N ASP A 135 -13.22 -10.18 -27.57
CA ASP A 135 -13.00 -10.67 -26.22
C ASP A 135 -11.50 -10.84 -26.00
N THR A 136 -10.95 -10.17 -24.99
CA THR A 136 -9.64 -10.50 -24.42
C THR A 136 -9.93 -11.25 -23.13
N LEU A 137 -9.44 -12.48 -23.01
CA LEU A 137 -9.75 -13.30 -21.84
C LEU A 137 -8.53 -14.03 -21.28
N VAL A 138 -8.46 -14.04 -19.95
CA VAL A 138 -7.44 -14.75 -19.18
C VAL A 138 -8.09 -16.00 -18.61
N VAL A 139 -7.58 -17.17 -18.98
CA VAL A 139 -8.04 -18.46 -18.46
C VAL A 139 -7.07 -18.98 -17.42
N ARG A 140 -7.57 -19.60 -16.35
CA ARG A 140 -6.75 -20.16 -15.26
C ARG A 140 -7.19 -21.56 -14.86
N ARG A 141 -6.24 -22.41 -14.47
CA ARG A 141 -6.43 -23.72 -13.84
C ARG A 141 -5.26 -23.98 -12.88
N ALA A 142 -5.53 -24.03 -11.57
CA ALA A 142 -4.49 -24.07 -10.55
C ALA A 142 -3.44 -22.94 -10.77
N GLU A 143 -2.15 -23.26 -10.88
CA GLU A 143 -1.06 -22.30 -11.12
C GLU A 143 -0.90 -21.88 -12.60
N LEU A 144 -1.64 -22.51 -13.52
CA LEU A 144 -1.53 -22.23 -14.95
C LEU A 144 -2.44 -21.07 -15.35
N ALA A 145 -1.93 -20.18 -16.20
CA ALA A 145 -2.70 -19.11 -16.83
C ALA A 145 -2.38 -19.03 -18.32
N ALA A 146 -3.40 -18.76 -19.14
CA ALA A 146 -3.23 -18.50 -20.58
C ALA A 146 -4.08 -17.30 -21.00
N THR A 147 -3.58 -16.50 -21.94
CA THR A 147 -4.32 -15.36 -22.49
C THR A 147 -4.80 -15.70 -23.90
N LEU A 148 -6.08 -15.45 -24.16
CA LEU A 148 -6.72 -15.67 -25.44
C LEU A 148 -7.35 -14.38 -25.95
N SER A 149 -7.23 -14.15 -27.25
CA SER A 149 -7.89 -13.06 -27.96
C SER A 149 -8.88 -13.64 -28.95
N GLU A 150 -10.16 -13.30 -28.84
CA GLU A 150 -11.23 -13.83 -29.69
C GLU A 150 -11.96 -12.69 -30.42
N LEU A 151 -12.17 -12.85 -31.72
CA LEU A 151 -13.08 -12.01 -32.49
C LEU A 151 -14.35 -12.80 -32.79
N SER A 152 -15.52 -12.20 -32.59
CA SER A 152 -16.78 -12.83 -32.95
C SER A 152 -17.78 -11.86 -33.57
N VAL A 153 -18.54 -12.36 -34.54
CA VAL A 153 -19.64 -11.63 -35.17
C VAL A 153 -20.95 -12.31 -34.81
N ARG A 154 -21.84 -11.58 -34.13
CA ARG A 154 -23.14 -12.07 -33.70
C ARG A 154 -24.24 -11.42 -34.53
N ALA A 155 -24.94 -12.21 -35.33
CA ALA A 155 -26.09 -11.74 -36.09
C ALA A 155 -27.31 -11.48 -35.19
N ARG A 156 -28.02 -10.37 -35.40
CA ARG A 156 -29.39 -10.18 -34.88
C ARG A 156 -30.39 -10.96 -35.76
N ARG A 157 -31.62 -11.17 -35.28
CA ARG A 157 -32.62 -12.07 -35.91
C ARG A 157 -32.80 -11.85 -37.43
N TRP A 158 -32.80 -10.60 -37.89
CA TRP A 158 -32.94 -10.20 -39.31
C TRP A 158 -31.60 -9.86 -40.02
N GLY A 159 -30.49 -9.74 -39.28
CA GLY A 159 -29.20 -9.28 -39.79
C GLY A 159 -28.26 -10.39 -40.29
N GLN A 160 -28.74 -11.63 -40.37
CA GLN A 160 -27.95 -12.81 -40.71
C GLN A 160 -27.17 -12.70 -42.04
N PRO A 161 -27.75 -12.21 -43.16
CA PRO A 161 -27.02 -12.07 -44.41
C PRO A 161 -25.90 -11.03 -44.34
N SER A 162 -26.13 -9.94 -43.58
CA SER A 162 -25.15 -8.87 -43.39
C SER A 162 -23.98 -9.32 -42.52
N ALA A 163 -24.26 -10.07 -41.45
CA ALA A 163 -23.24 -10.68 -40.60
C ALA A 163 -22.34 -11.64 -41.38
N GLY A 164 -22.91 -12.46 -42.27
CA GLY A 164 -22.13 -13.39 -43.11
C GLY A 164 -21.29 -12.71 -44.20
N ARG A 165 -21.67 -11.49 -44.65
CA ARG A 165 -20.83 -10.70 -45.56
C ARG A 165 -19.67 -10.05 -44.82
N LEU A 166 -19.94 -9.42 -43.68
CA LEU A 166 -18.92 -8.82 -42.81
C LEU A 166 -17.89 -9.85 -42.33
N ALA A 167 -18.36 -11.04 -41.95
CA ALA A 167 -17.48 -12.15 -41.58
C ALA A 167 -16.44 -12.49 -42.65
N ARG A 168 -16.87 -12.60 -43.91
CA ARG A 168 -15.97 -12.88 -45.05
C ARG A 168 -15.00 -11.73 -45.32
N GLU A 169 -15.44 -10.48 -45.15
CA GLU A 169 -14.57 -9.30 -45.29
C GLU A 169 -13.49 -9.29 -44.20
N LEU A 170 -13.84 -9.56 -42.94
CA LEU A 170 -12.89 -9.63 -41.83
C LEU A 170 -11.92 -10.81 -41.97
N GLU A 171 -12.42 -11.97 -42.39
CA GLU A 171 -11.61 -13.17 -42.63
C GLU A 171 -10.56 -12.93 -43.72
N ALA A 172 -10.94 -12.29 -44.82
CA ALA A 172 -10.03 -11.92 -45.91
C ALA A 172 -9.00 -10.84 -45.51
N ALA A 173 -9.42 -9.84 -44.72
CA ALA A 173 -8.55 -8.73 -44.33
C ALA A 173 -7.50 -9.11 -43.28
N LEU A 174 -7.79 -10.07 -42.40
CA LEU A 174 -7.01 -10.33 -41.19
C LEU A 174 -6.47 -11.77 -41.10
N SER A 175 -6.70 -12.61 -42.12
CA SER A 175 -6.25 -14.01 -42.16
C SER A 175 -6.60 -14.79 -40.88
N LEU A 176 -7.84 -14.60 -40.42
CA LEU A 176 -8.32 -15.12 -39.15
C LEU A 176 -8.49 -16.63 -39.18
N ARG A 177 -8.06 -17.32 -38.12
CA ARG A 177 -8.28 -18.77 -37.98
C ARG A 177 -9.64 -19.03 -37.34
N PRO A 178 -10.53 -19.86 -37.93
CA PRO A 178 -11.80 -20.21 -37.31
C PRO A 178 -11.59 -20.83 -35.93
N ALA A 179 -12.29 -20.32 -34.93
CA ALA A 179 -12.22 -20.82 -33.56
C ALA A 179 -13.36 -21.82 -33.28
N GLY A 180 -13.07 -22.81 -32.43
CA GLY A 180 -14.08 -23.76 -31.94
C GLY A 180 -15.27 -23.06 -31.24
N ASN A 181 -16.47 -23.65 -31.38
CA ASN A 181 -17.70 -23.04 -30.86
C ASN A 181 -17.88 -23.16 -29.32
N ASP A 182 -17.17 -24.09 -28.66
CA ASP A 182 -17.23 -24.24 -27.19
C ASP A 182 -16.12 -23.43 -26.50
N PRO A 183 -16.48 -22.37 -25.76
CA PRO A 183 -15.50 -21.55 -25.04
C PRO A 183 -14.71 -22.31 -23.96
N LEU A 184 -15.28 -23.36 -23.37
CA LEU A 184 -14.61 -24.12 -22.31
C LEU A 184 -13.51 -25.01 -22.89
N GLN A 185 -13.79 -25.75 -23.98
CA GLN A 185 -12.78 -26.57 -24.65
C GLN A 185 -11.58 -25.76 -25.11
N ARG A 186 -11.80 -24.52 -25.55
CA ARG A 186 -10.71 -23.60 -25.93
C ARG A 186 -9.87 -23.15 -24.74
N ALA A 187 -10.51 -22.84 -23.62
CA ALA A 187 -9.81 -22.53 -22.38
C ALA A 187 -8.94 -23.72 -21.93
N VAL A 188 -9.49 -24.94 -21.98
CA VAL A 188 -8.76 -26.19 -21.70
C VAL A 188 -7.56 -26.32 -22.63
N ALA A 189 -7.76 -26.25 -23.95
CA ALA A 189 -6.69 -26.43 -24.93
C ALA A 189 -5.56 -25.39 -24.77
N ALA A 190 -5.89 -24.15 -24.43
CA ALA A 190 -4.89 -23.10 -24.17
C ALA A 190 -4.06 -23.38 -22.92
N LEU A 191 -4.72 -23.83 -21.84
CA LEU A 191 -4.04 -24.21 -20.60
C LEU A 191 -3.19 -25.47 -20.79
N ASP A 192 -3.71 -26.47 -21.51
CA ASP A 192 -2.96 -27.69 -21.84
C ASP A 192 -1.75 -27.38 -22.73
N ALA A 193 -1.83 -26.37 -23.61
CA ALA A 193 -0.69 -25.91 -24.41
C ALA A 193 0.38 -25.22 -23.54
N VAL A 194 -0.03 -24.36 -22.60
CA VAL A 194 0.89 -23.74 -21.62
C VAL A 194 1.52 -24.79 -20.71
N GLU A 195 0.75 -25.79 -20.29
CA GLU A 195 1.24 -26.91 -19.49
C GLU A 195 2.20 -27.79 -20.28
N ALA A 196 1.87 -28.14 -21.53
CA ALA A 196 2.75 -28.92 -22.40
C ALA A 196 4.03 -28.16 -22.77
N GLU A 197 3.96 -26.84 -22.94
CA GLU A 197 5.13 -25.99 -23.13
C GLU A 197 5.95 -25.90 -21.84
N GLY A 198 5.31 -25.78 -20.68
CA GLY A 198 5.95 -25.82 -19.36
C GLY A 198 6.68 -27.13 -19.10
N ILE A 199 6.00 -28.25 -19.26
CA ILE A 199 6.54 -29.62 -19.17
C ILE A 199 7.62 -29.82 -20.23
N GLY A 200 7.41 -29.33 -21.45
CA GLY A 200 8.37 -29.41 -22.55
C GLY A 200 9.66 -28.62 -22.29
N ARG A 201 9.59 -27.50 -21.57
CA ARG A 201 10.77 -26.73 -21.12
C ARG A 201 11.42 -27.36 -19.88
N GLU A 202 10.63 -27.95 -18.99
CA GLU A 202 11.10 -28.67 -17.79
C GLU A 202 11.85 -29.97 -18.16
N LEU A 203 11.33 -30.74 -19.11
CA LEU A 203 11.99 -31.91 -19.70
C LEU A 203 13.27 -31.54 -20.46
N ARG A 204 13.39 -30.29 -20.93
CA ARG A 204 14.61 -29.73 -21.54
C ARG A 204 15.60 -29.15 -20.53
N GLY A 205 15.22 -29.03 -19.25
CA GLY A 205 16.10 -28.50 -18.20
C GLY A 205 16.49 -27.04 -18.37
N GLU A 206 15.69 -26.24 -19.09
CA GLU A 206 15.97 -24.82 -19.35
C GLU A 206 15.92 -24.01 -18.04
N ARG A 207 17.08 -23.53 -17.60
CA ARG A 207 17.29 -22.62 -16.46
C ARG A 207 18.00 -21.37 -16.95
N GLU A 208 17.98 -20.32 -16.15
CA GLU A 208 18.81 -19.13 -16.37
C GLU A 208 19.76 -18.90 -15.19
N VAL A 209 20.91 -18.30 -15.48
CA VAL A 209 21.83 -17.78 -14.47
C VAL A 209 21.85 -16.25 -14.55
N ALA A 210 21.61 -15.57 -13.43
CA ALA A 210 21.89 -14.15 -13.26
C ALA A 210 23.23 -13.98 -12.55
N LEU A 211 24.15 -13.24 -13.18
CA LEU A 211 25.42 -12.87 -12.57
C LEU A 211 25.28 -11.52 -11.86
N VAL A 212 25.81 -11.44 -10.64
CA VAL A 212 26.01 -10.23 -9.83
C VAL A 212 27.50 -9.95 -9.79
N PRO A 213 28.05 -9.18 -10.75
CA PRO A 213 29.45 -8.81 -10.78
C PRO A 213 29.75 -7.85 -9.62
N VAL A 214 30.78 -8.13 -8.84
CA VAL A 214 31.20 -7.28 -7.71
C VAL A 214 32.70 -7.02 -7.77
N GLU A 215 33.07 -5.75 -7.80
CA GLU A 215 34.46 -5.31 -7.86
C GLU A 215 34.64 -4.00 -7.08
N HIS A 216 35.67 -3.93 -6.22
CA HIS A 216 35.97 -2.75 -5.39
C HIS A 216 34.74 -2.17 -4.64
N GLY A 217 33.86 -3.03 -4.11
CA GLY A 217 32.66 -2.59 -3.40
C GLY A 217 31.51 -2.10 -4.28
N ARG A 218 31.63 -2.19 -5.62
CA ARG A 218 30.62 -1.78 -6.60
C ARG A 218 30.02 -2.97 -7.31
N VAL A 219 28.80 -2.79 -7.81
CA VAL A 219 28.04 -3.82 -8.53
C VAL A 219 27.96 -3.44 -10.01
N GLY A 220 28.27 -4.40 -10.87
CA GLY A 220 28.24 -4.22 -12.33
C GLY A 220 26.84 -4.49 -12.89
N LEU A 221 26.29 -3.55 -13.67
CA LEU A 221 25.07 -3.76 -14.46
C LEU A 221 25.33 -3.45 -15.94
N CYS A 222 24.58 -4.13 -16.81
CA CYS A 222 24.52 -3.85 -18.24
C CYS A 222 23.43 -2.82 -18.54
N ARG A 223 23.66 -1.97 -19.53
CA ARG A 223 22.67 -0.99 -19.99
C ARG A 223 21.92 -1.54 -21.19
N ALA A 224 20.60 -1.70 -21.05
CA ALA A 224 19.68 -2.09 -22.12
C ALA A 224 18.74 -0.91 -22.43
N GLY A 225 19.16 -0.05 -23.37
CA GLY A 225 18.44 1.20 -23.68
C GLY A 225 18.46 2.19 -22.51
N ALA A 226 17.29 2.47 -21.93
CA ALA A 226 17.14 3.35 -20.75
C ALA A 226 17.19 2.58 -19.41
N GLU A 227 17.18 1.24 -19.46
CA GLU A 227 17.16 0.39 -18.28
C GLU A 227 18.56 -0.17 -17.95
N LEU A 228 18.79 -0.43 -16.67
CA LEU A 228 19.93 -1.15 -16.14
C LEU A 228 19.47 -2.54 -15.72
N ARG A 229 20.23 -3.56 -16.13
CA ARG A 229 19.91 -4.96 -15.89
C ARG A 229 21.14 -5.72 -15.41
N LEU A 230 20.91 -6.72 -14.58
CA LEU A 230 21.96 -7.71 -14.33
C LEU A 230 22.14 -8.59 -15.58
N PRO A 231 23.37 -9.00 -15.88
CA PRO A 231 23.60 -9.95 -16.96
C PRO A 231 22.95 -11.30 -16.66
N VAL A 232 22.12 -11.77 -17.59
CA VAL A 232 21.41 -13.06 -17.53
C VAL A 232 21.83 -13.91 -18.72
N HIS A 233 22.04 -15.20 -18.50
CA HIS A 233 22.42 -16.15 -19.54
C HIS A 233 21.66 -17.47 -19.38
N GLN A 234 21.37 -18.14 -20.50
CA GLN A 234 20.68 -19.44 -20.51
C GLN A 234 21.59 -20.57 -19.99
N GLY A 235 21.00 -21.56 -19.32
CA GLY A 235 21.68 -22.70 -18.73
C GLY A 235 21.71 -22.68 -17.20
N SER A 236 22.46 -23.61 -16.60
CA SER A 236 22.55 -23.75 -15.15
C SER A 236 23.97 -23.96 -14.66
N GLY A 237 24.19 -23.66 -13.39
CA GLY A 237 25.44 -23.93 -12.71
C GLY A 237 26.60 -23.05 -13.17
N GLU A 238 27.80 -23.47 -12.75
CA GLU A 238 29.03 -22.72 -12.96
C GLU A 238 29.44 -22.62 -14.45
N ALA A 239 29.12 -23.64 -15.26
CA ALA A 239 29.46 -23.64 -16.68
C ALA A 239 28.74 -22.51 -17.45
N ALA A 240 27.44 -22.30 -17.17
CA ALA A 240 26.67 -21.20 -17.73
C ALA A 240 27.21 -19.85 -17.24
N CYS A 241 27.57 -19.74 -15.95
CA CYS A 241 28.20 -18.54 -15.39
C CYS A 241 29.51 -18.18 -16.11
N ARG A 242 30.38 -19.17 -16.38
CA ARG A 242 31.64 -18.95 -17.10
C ARG A 242 31.42 -18.58 -18.55
N ALA A 243 30.37 -19.08 -19.19
CA ALA A 243 29.98 -18.67 -20.54
C ALA A 243 29.54 -17.20 -20.57
N ALA A 244 28.66 -16.81 -19.63
CA ALA A 244 28.24 -15.43 -19.46
C ALA A 244 29.42 -14.48 -19.19
N LEU A 245 30.37 -14.87 -18.33
CA LEU A 245 31.58 -14.06 -18.08
C LEU A 245 32.44 -13.88 -19.35
N ARG A 246 32.60 -14.92 -20.18
CA ARG A 246 33.34 -14.80 -21.44
C ARG A 246 32.70 -13.77 -22.38
N GLU A 247 31.37 -13.72 -22.42
CA GLU A 247 30.63 -12.75 -23.23
C GLU A 247 30.75 -11.33 -22.67
N LEU A 248 30.69 -11.16 -21.35
CA LEU A 248 30.67 -9.85 -20.69
C LEU A 248 32.05 -9.18 -20.58
N VAL A 249 33.07 -9.96 -20.20
CA VAL A 249 34.41 -9.43 -19.86
C VAL A 249 35.55 -10.07 -20.65
N GLY A 250 35.24 -10.91 -21.64
CA GLY A 250 36.21 -11.56 -22.53
C GLY A 250 36.96 -12.74 -21.89
N SER A 251 36.66 -13.09 -20.63
CA SER A 251 37.28 -14.19 -19.90
C SER A 251 36.25 -14.92 -19.04
N GLY A 252 36.39 -16.25 -18.92
CA GLY A 252 35.59 -17.07 -18.00
C GLY A 252 36.18 -17.15 -16.59
N GLU A 253 37.26 -16.40 -16.32
CA GLU A 253 37.98 -16.38 -15.05
C GLU A 253 37.34 -15.40 -14.06
N GLY A 254 37.10 -15.91 -12.85
CA GLY A 254 36.46 -15.19 -11.76
C GLY A 254 36.08 -16.13 -10.63
N GLN A 255 35.94 -15.60 -9.42
CA GLN A 255 35.40 -16.34 -8.28
C GLN A 255 33.88 -16.33 -8.34
N LEU A 256 33.31 -17.50 -8.62
CA LEU A 256 31.87 -17.71 -8.71
C LEU A 256 31.33 -18.34 -7.42
N ARG A 257 30.22 -17.81 -6.89
CA ARG A 257 29.49 -18.41 -5.77
C ARG A 257 27.99 -18.31 -6.01
N LEU A 258 27.27 -19.40 -5.82
CA LEU A 258 25.81 -19.40 -5.83
C LEU A 258 25.30 -18.65 -4.59
N LEU A 259 24.50 -17.61 -4.81
CA LEU A 259 23.84 -16.84 -3.75
C LEU A 259 22.49 -17.45 -3.37
N GLY A 260 21.78 -18.02 -4.35
CA GLY A 260 20.49 -18.67 -4.16
C GLY A 260 19.78 -18.91 -5.49
N VAL A 261 18.58 -19.50 -5.41
CA VAL A 261 17.74 -19.77 -6.58
C VAL A 261 16.40 -19.08 -6.37
N VAL A 262 15.98 -18.31 -7.38
CA VAL A 262 14.64 -17.76 -7.45
C VAL A 262 13.75 -18.79 -8.13
N PRO A 263 12.66 -19.25 -7.49
CA PRO A 263 11.74 -20.19 -8.10
C PRO A 263 11.04 -19.57 -9.32
N ARG A 264 10.44 -20.44 -10.14
CA ARG A 264 9.62 -20.04 -11.28
C ARG A 264 8.53 -19.08 -10.82
N SER A 265 8.28 -18.04 -11.61
CA SER A 265 7.17 -17.11 -11.41
C SER A 265 6.65 -16.65 -12.77
N GLY A 266 5.39 -16.98 -13.08
CA GLY A 266 4.78 -16.71 -14.39
C GLY A 266 5.58 -17.32 -15.55
N ASP A 267 5.98 -16.46 -16.49
CA ASP A 267 6.74 -16.82 -17.70
C ASP A 267 8.26 -16.98 -17.47
N ARG A 268 8.77 -16.57 -16.29
CA ARG A 268 10.20 -16.62 -15.98
C ARG A 268 10.62 -18.01 -15.53
N VAL A 269 11.63 -18.58 -16.19
CA VAL A 269 12.27 -19.85 -15.78
C VAL A 269 12.96 -19.71 -14.41
N PRO A 270 13.24 -20.83 -13.70
CA PRO A 270 14.03 -20.76 -12.47
C PRO A 270 15.37 -20.04 -12.71
N LEU A 271 15.65 -19.05 -11.85
CA LEU A 271 16.82 -18.18 -12.00
C LEU A 271 17.83 -18.47 -10.89
N GLU A 272 18.98 -19.01 -11.23
CA GLU A 272 20.10 -19.17 -10.31
C GLU A 272 20.87 -17.86 -10.21
N VAL A 273 21.03 -17.33 -9.01
CA VAL A 273 21.70 -16.04 -8.79
C VAL A 273 23.10 -16.30 -8.26
N TRP A 274 24.10 -15.84 -8.99
CA TRP A 274 25.52 -16.08 -8.71
C TRP A 274 26.25 -14.76 -8.54
N THR A 275 27.19 -14.67 -7.58
CA THR A 275 28.15 -13.57 -7.54
C THR A 275 29.38 -13.92 -8.34
N ALA A 276 29.95 -12.93 -9.03
CA ALA A 276 31.23 -13.04 -9.72
C ALA A 276 32.18 -11.95 -9.21
N ARG A 277 33.33 -12.35 -8.65
CA ARG A 277 34.36 -11.48 -8.09
C ARG A 277 35.72 -11.72 -8.76
N ARG A 278 36.66 -10.77 -8.62
CA ARG A 278 38.03 -10.85 -9.18
C ARG A 278 38.05 -11.13 -10.69
N LEU A 279 37.25 -10.38 -11.43
CA LEU A 279 37.10 -10.54 -12.88
C LEU A 279 38.42 -10.17 -13.58
N HIS A 280 38.98 -11.07 -14.38
CA HIS A 280 40.19 -10.80 -15.16
C HIS A 280 39.78 -10.27 -16.54
N ARG A 281 40.11 -9.01 -16.82
CA ARG A 281 39.67 -8.35 -18.05
C ARG A 281 40.69 -8.59 -19.17
N HIS A 282 40.25 -9.25 -20.24
CA HIS A 282 40.93 -9.20 -21.53
C HIS A 282 40.09 -8.31 -22.46
N SER A 283 40.63 -7.15 -22.81
CA SER A 283 39.98 -6.18 -23.70
C SER A 283 39.70 -6.79 -25.07
N SER A 284 38.43 -6.95 -25.45
CA SER A 284 37.78 -6.16 -26.53
C SER A 284 36.40 -6.73 -26.92
N ASN A 285 35.41 -5.85 -27.07
CA ASN A 285 34.16 -6.00 -27.84
C ASN A 285 32.94 -6.77 -27.24
N GLY A 286 32.59 -6.55 -25.98
CA GLY A 286 31.30 -6.97 -25.40
C GLY A 286 30.71 -5.90 -24.48
N GLU A 287 29.39 -5.91 -24.25
CA GLU A 287 28.61 -4.91 -23.49
C GLU A 287 29.37 -4.38 -22.26
N THR A 288 29.68 -3.08 -22.24
CA THR A 288 30.44 -2.49 -21.14
C THR A 288 29.60 -2.46 -19.85
N LEU A 289 29.91 -3.38 -18.94
CA LEU A 289 29.49 -3.30 -17.53
C LEU A 289 29.75 -1.90 -16.98
N GLN A 290 28.74 -1.33 -16.33
CA GLN A 290 28.81 -0.07 -15.60
C GLN A 290 28.77 -0.37 -14.10
N TRP A 291 29.66 0.28 -13.35
CA TRP A 291 29.91 -0.02 -11.95
C TRP A 291 29.28 1.01 -11.03
N PHE A 292 28.30 0.58 -10.25
CA PHE A 292 27.51 1.45 -9.38
C PHE A 292 27.77 1.16 -7.91
N ALA A 293 27.69 2.20 -7.08
CA ALA A 293 27.67 2.00 -5.65
C ALA A 293 26.35 1.31 -5.26
N PRO A 294 26.36 0.34 -4.31
CA PRO A 294 25.16 -0.33 -3.86
C PRO A 294 24.07 0.64 -3.36
N ALA A 295 24.46 1.71 -2.67
CA ALA A 295 23.55 2.75 -2.20
C ALA A 295 22.78 3.42 -3.36
N ASP A 296 23.47 3.69 -4.47
CA ASP A 296 22.83 4.28 -5.66
C ASP A 296 21.85 3.30 -6.30
N LEU A 297 22.18 2.00 -6.34
CA LEU A 297 21.28 0.98 -6.87
C LEU A 297 20.03 0.83 -6.00
N VAL A 298 20.21 0.73 -4.68
CA VAL A 298 19.11 0.64 -3.70
C VAL A 298 18.17 1.84 -3.84
N ALA A 299 18.70 3.05 -4.01
CA ALA A 299 17.89 4.26 -4.19
C ALA A 299 17.08 4.26 -5.51
N ARG A 300 17.50 3.45 -6.50
CA ARG A 300 16.91 3.43 -7.86
C ARG A 300 16.06 2.20 -8.13
N VAL A 301 16.07 1.19 -7.27
CA VAL A 301 15.27 -0.03 -7.40
C VAL A 301 13.77 0.32 -7.49
N GLY A 302 13.12 -0.19 -8.53
CA GLY A 302 11.71 0.08 -8.85
C GLY A 302 11.48 1.39 -9.60
N SER A 303 12.52 2.19 -9.86
CA SER A 303 12.44 3.31 -10.81
C SER A 303 12.40 2.80 -12.26
N PRO A 304 11.99 3.63 -13.23
CA PRO A 304 12.03 3.25 -14.65
C PRO A 304 13.40 2.79 -15.15
N MET A 305 14.49 3.17 -14.47
CA MET A 305 15.84 2.76 -14.81
C MET A 305 16.21 1.38 -14.28
N LEU A 306 15.59 0.91 -13.19
CA LEU A 306 15.96 -0.34 -12.51
C LEU A 306 14.70 -1.06 -12.03
N ARG A 307 13.91 -1.54 -12.99
CA ARG A 307 12.62 -2.23 -12.77
C ARG A 307 12.52 -3.60 -13.45
N ASP A 308 13.59 -4.05 -14.10
CA ASP A 308 13.59 -5.34 -14.80
C ASP A 308 13.29 -6.50 -13.80
N PRO A 309 12.26 -7.33 -14.02
CA PRO A 309 11.83 -8.32 -13.03
C PRO A 309 12.89 -9.37 -12.69
N GLY A 310 13.70 -9.80 -13.67
CA GLY A 310 14.80 -10.73 -13.46
C GLY A 310 15.88 -10.12 -12.57
N THR A 311 16.24 -8.87 -12.87
CA THR A 311 17.18 -8.07 -12.09
C THR A 311 16.68 -7.83 -10.67
N LEU A 312 15.43 -7.41 -10.47
CA LEU A 312 14.86 -7.16 -9.14
C LEU A 312 14.88 -8.42 -8.25
N ALA A 313 14.49 -9.57 -8.81
CA ALA A 313 14.52 -10.82 -8.08
C ALA A 313 15.95 -11.27 -7.75
N ALA A 314 16.88 -11.14 -8.71
CA ALA A 314 18.29 -11.45 -8.47
C ALA A 314 18.91 -10.53 -7.40
N LEU A 315 18.60 -9.24 -7.44
CA LEU A 315 19.01 -8.28 -6.42
C LEU A 315 18.41 -8.59 -5.05
N THR A 316 17.18 -9.10 -4.98
CA THR A 316 16.56 -9.57 -3.74
C THR A 316 17.33 -10.75 -3.12
N VAL A 317 17.83 -11.67 -3.94
CA VAL A 317 18.71 -12.74 -3.46
C VAL A 317 20.05 -12.18 -3.01
N ALA A 318 20.66 -11.29 -3.82
CA ALA A 318 21.95 -10.68 -3.51
C ALA A 318 21.92 -9.88 -2.19
N ALA A 319 20.87 -9.07 -1.98
CA ALA A 319 20.70 -8.23 -0.80
C ALA A 319 20.53 -9.01 0.51
N ARG A 320 20.19 -10.31 0.43
CA ARG A 320 20.08 -11.21 1.59
C ARG A 320 21.35 -11.99 1.85
N SER A 321 22.23 -12.09 0.86
CA SER A 321 23.38 -12.97 0.94
C SER A 321 24.52 -12.29 1.70
N PRO A 322 25.11 -12.94 2.72
CA PRO A 322 26.32 -12.43 3.37
C PRO A 322 27.54 -12.46 2.43
N LEU A 323 27.43 -13.12 1.27
CA LEU A 323 28.45 -13.16 0.24
C LEU A 323 28.51 -11.88 -0.60
N VAL A 324 27.53 -10.98 -0.43
CA VAL A 324 27.53 -9.64 -1.03
C VAL A 324 27.31 -8.58 0.05
N PRO A 325 28.24 -8.44 1.02
CA PRO A 325 28.11 -7.49 2.12
C PRO A 325 27.94 -6.05 1.64
N GLU A 326 28.37 -5.74 0.42
CA GLU A 326 28.18 -4.45 -0.25
C GLU A 326 26.69 -4.04 -0.30
N TRP A 327 25.75 -5.00 -0.32
CA TRP A 327 24.30 -4.75 -0.29
C TRP A 327 23.69 -4.64 1.11
N SER A 328 24.38 -5.10 2.15
CA SER A 328 23.82 -5.24 3.50
C SER A 328 23.59 -3.90 4.23
N GLY A 329 24.00 -2.79 3.62
CA GLY A 329 23.96 -1.47 4.24
C GLY A 329 24.93 -1.33 5.42
N ALA A 330 25.81 -2.31 5.69
CA ALA A 330 26.93 -2.18 6.61
C ALA A 330 27.86 -1.05 6.16
N PRO A 331 28.45 -0.26 7.08
CA PRO A 331 29.47 0.70 6.69
C PRO A 331 30.62 -0.06 6.03
N PHE A 332 31.02 0.38 4.83
CA PHE A 332 32.34 0.06 4.34
C PHE A 332 33.32 0.56 5.39
N GLY A 333 34.23 -0.34 5.83
CA GLY A 333 35.06 -0.14 7.02
C GLY A 333 35.66 1.26 7.09
N ASP A 334 35.76 1.77 8.32
CA ASP A 334 36.45 3.02 8.59
C ASP A 334 37.77 3.05 7.81
N ALA A 335 37.93 4.08 6.98
CA ALA A 335 39.21 4.45 6.37
C ALA A 335 40.17 5.02 7.44
N SER A 336 40.20 4.42 8.64
CA SER A 336 41.09 4.77 9.75
C SER A 336 42.14 3.69 10.01
N GLY A 337 42.07 2.54 9.31
CA GLY A 337 43.15 1.56 9.26
C GLY A 337 44.10 1.86 8.11
N ALA A 338 45.31 2.33 8.44
CA ALA A 338 46.38 2.69 7.50
C ALA A 338 46.63 1.62 6.42
N ALA A 339 46.12 1.88 5.21
CA ALA A 339 46.72 1.49 3.95
C ALA A 339 46.61 2.73 3.06
N GLU A 340 47.69 3.11 2.39
CA GLU A 340 47.72 4.25 1.47
C GLU A 340 46.48 4.23 0.55
N PRO A 341 45.86 5.38 0.26
CA PRO A 341 44.80 5.43 -0.73
C PRO A 341 45.37 4.82 -2.02
N PRO A 342 44.67 3.86 -2.65
CA PRO A 342 45.16 3.26 -3.89
C PRO A 342 45.44 4.38 -4.88
N VAL A 343 46.64 4.35 -5.47
CA VAL A 343 47.15 5.35 -6.41
C VAL A 343 46.07 5.64 -7.45
N ALA A 344 45.77 6.93 -7.59
CA ALA A 344 44.60 7.47 -8.30
C ALA A 344 44.55 7.20 -9.82
N ASP A 345 45.40 6.32 -10.37
CA ASP A 345 45.56 6.11 -11.82
C ASP A 345 45.00 4.79 -12.38
N ASP A 346 44.71 3.77 -11.55
CA ASP A 346 44.08 2.51 -12.05
C ASP A 346 42.54 2.47 -11.91
N VAL A 347 41.95 3.45 -11.24
CA VAL A 347 40.48 3.62 -11.09
C VAL A 347 39.96 4.77 -11.98
N ALA A 348 40.83 5.42 -12.76
CA ALA A 348 40.53 6.66 -13.48
C ALA A 348 39.77 6.53 -14.81
N ARG A 349 39.32 5.35 -15.27
CA ARG A 349 38.66 5.22 -16.60
C ARG A 349 37.42 4.32 -16.72
N ALA A 350 36.66 4.07 -15.65
CA ALA A 350 35.32 3.48 -15.79
C ALA A 350 34.30 4.05 -14.79
N SER A 351 33.38 4.86 -15.33
CA SER A 351 32.18 5.45 -14.70
C SER A 351 32.42 6.67 -13.79
N ARG A 352 32.76 7.80 -14.43
CA ARG A 352 32.48 9.15 -13.92
C ARG A 352 30.99 9.51 -13.88
N VAL A 353 30.14 8.67 -14.49
CA VAL A 353 28.68 8.80 -14.44
C VAL A 353 28.20 8.28 -13.09
N THR A 354 27.91 9.18 -12.15
CA THR A 354 27.05 8.84 -11.03
C THR A 354 25.65 8.55 -11.58
N LEU A 355 24.87 7.65 -10.97
CA LEU A 355 23.44 7.48 -11.33
C LEU A 355 22.69 8.82 -11.24
N THR A 356 23.21 9.72 -10.41
CA THR A 356 22.88 11.13 -10.30
C THR A 356 23.15 11.96 -11.55
N GLU A 357 23.75 11.47 -12.63
CA GLU A 357 23.86 12.20 -13.92
C GLU A 357 22.84 11.68 -14.95
N LEU A 358 22.24 10.51 -14.70
CA LEU A 358 21.21 9.88 -15.51
C LEU A 358 19.78 10.31 -15.07
N ARG A 359 19.65 11.51 -14.47
CA ARG A 359 18.51 11.96 -13.62
C ARG A 359 17.13 11.94 -14.26
N VAL A 360 17.03 11.88 -15.59
CA VAL A 360 15.74 11.84 -16.28
C VAL A 360 15.73 10.64 -17.19
N ALA A 361 15.01 9.59 -16.80
CA ALA A 361 14.55 8.62 -17.78
C ALA A 361 13.73 9.42 -18.79
N THR A 362 14.25 9.59 -20.00
CA THR A 362 13.51 10.24 -21.09
C THR A 362 12.28 9.39 -21.33
N LEU A 363 11.11 9.88 -20.89
CA LEU A 363 9.86 9.19 -21.18
C LEU A 363 9.71 9.13 -22.71
N PRO A 364 9.29 7.97 -23.27
CA PRO A 364 8.94 7.91 -24.69
C PRO A 364 7.95 9.02 -25.03
N GLU A 365 8.04 9.63 -26.21
CA GLU A 365 7.15 10.74 -26.61
C GLU A 365 5.67 10.40 -26.44
N GLN A 366 5.29 9.16 -26.73
CA GLN A 366 3.91 8.70 -26.54
C GLN A 366 3.44 8.67 -25.08
N ALA A 367 4.38 8.54 -24.12
CA ALA A 367 4.09 8.57 -22.69
C ALA A 367 4.04 10.02 -22.15
N LYS A 368 4.34 11.04 -22.97
CA LYS A 368 4.16 12.45 -22.61
C LYS A 368 2.77 12.98 -22.92
N ASP A 369 1.90 12.20 -23.57
CA ASP A 369 0.49 12.54 -23.75
C ASP A 369 -0.30 12.27 -22.46
N PRO A 370 -0.78 13.30 -21.74
CA PRO A 370 -1.53 13.10 -20.49
C PRO A 370 -2.87 12.40 -20.70
N ALA A 371 -3.42 12.39 -21.92
CA ALA A 371 -4.68 11.70 -22.21
C ALA A 371 -4.50 10.17 -22.21
N ARG A 372 -3.26 9.69 -22.38
CA ARG A 372 -2.93 8.27 -22.31
C ARG A 372 -2.58 7.90 -20.88
N LEU A 373 -3.32 6.97 -20.28
CA LEU A 373 -2.89 6.30 -19.05
C LEU A 373 -1.70 5.39 -19.37
N ALA A 374 -0.49 5.86 -19.07
CA ALA A 374 0.74 5.10 -19.23
C ALA A 374 1.42 4.94 -17.85
N PRO A 375 1.76 3.72 -17.40
CA PRO A 375 2.36 3.50 -16.08
C PRO A 375 3.65 4.30 -15.85
N GLU A 376 4.40 4.60 -16.91
CA GLU A 376 5.65 5.37 -16.84
C GLU A 376 5.44 6.83 -16.41
N GLN A 377 4.22 7.36 -16.53
CA GLN A 377 3.87 8.71 -16.09
C GLN A 377 3.75 8.83 -14.57
N PHE A 378 3.66 7.71 -13.86
CA PHE A 378 3.42 7.67 -12.43
C PHE A 378 4.65 7.12 -11.68
N LEU A 379 4.78 7.53 -10.43
CA LEU A 379 5.66 6.88 -9.46
C LEU A 379 4.87 5.76 -8.76
N ASN A 380 5.58 4.71 -8.32
CA ASN A 380 4.93 3.65 -7.56
C ASN A 380 4.54 4.18 -6.16
N ALA A 381 3.30 3.90 -5.74
CA ALA A 381 2.72 4.44 -4.51
C ALA A 381 3.40 3.87 -3.26
N GLU A 382 3.70 2.58 -3.28
CA GLU A 382 4.32 1.90 -2.16
C GLU A 382 5.78 2.34 -2.02
N LEU A 383 6.55 2.46 -3.11
CA LEU A 383 7.91 3.00 -3.07
C LEU A 383 7.92 4.45 -2.59
N SER A 384 6.94 5.27 -3.00
CA SER A 384 6.77 6.63 -2.47
C SER A 384 6.53 6.65 -0.96
N TRP A 385 5.80 5.67 -0.41
CA TRP A 385 5.65 5.50 1.04
C TRP A 385 6.99 5.18 1.73
N LEU A 386 7.84 4.39 1.08
CA LEU A 386 9.17 4.06 1.61
C LEU A 386 10.07 5.30 1.66
N GLU A 387 10.02 6.15 0.62
CA GLU A 387 10.72 7.44 0.60
C GLU A 387 10.25 8.40 1.70
N PHE A 388 8.95 8.40 2.01
CA PHE A 388 8.43 9.13 3.16
C PHE A 388 9.08 8.66 4.46
N ASN A 389 9.14 7.35 4.70
CA ASN A 389 9.76 6.84 5.94
C ASN A 389 11.28 7.00 5.96
N ALA A 390 11.95 6.92 4.81
CA ALA A 390 13.38 7.21 4.72
C ALA A 390 13.68 8.64 5.23
N ARG A 391 12.83 9.61 4.91
CA ARG A 391 12.97 11.00 5.40
C ARG A 391 12.59 11.17 6.88
N VAL A 392 11.66 10.38 7.39
CA VAL A 392 11.42 10.29 8.85
C VAL A 392 12.67 9.78 9.57
N LEU A 393 13.35 8.78 9.01
CA LEU A 393 14.61 8.27 9.55
C LEU A 393 15.72 9.33 9.47
N GLU A 394 15.81 10.09 8.37
CA GLU A 394 16.76 11.21 8.25
C GLU A 394 16.58 12.25 9.36
N LEU A 395 15.36 12.51 9.83
CA LEU A 395 15.12 13.41 10.97
C LEU A 395 15.68 12.87 12.28
N ALA A 396 15.69 11.55 12.47
CA ALA A 396 16.36 10.91 13.60
C ALA A 396 17.90 10.96 13.47
N GLU A 397 18.41 10.97 12.24
CA GLU A 397 19.83 11.06 11.95
C GLU A 397 20.36 12.51 12.03
N ASP A 398 19.52 13.51 11.83
CA ASP A 398 19.89 14.93 11.83
C ASP A 398 20.33 15.40 13.24
N PRO A 399 21.60 15.82 13.43
CA PRO A 399 22.10 16.26 14.73
C PRO A 399 21.48 17.58 15.20
N ARG A 400 20.81 18.34 14.33
CA ARG A 400 20.08 19.56 14.71
C ARG A 400 18.74 19.25 15.37
N THR A 401 18.24 18.03 15.21
CA THR A 401 17.03 17.56 15.90
C THR A 401 17.36 17.26 17.37
N PRO A 402 16.57 17.74 18.35
CA PRO A 402 16.78 17.42 19.76
C PRO A 402 16.73 15.91 20.04
N LEU A 403 17.46 15.45 21.07
CA LEU A 403 17.62 14.02 21.38
C LEU A 403 16.28 13.30 21.59
N ALA A 404 15.36 13.89 22.36
CA ALA A 404 14.04 13.31 22.57
C ALA A 404 13.26 13.16 21.25
N ALA A 405 13.32 14.17 20.37
CA ALA A 405 12.70 14.12 19.06
C ALA A 405 13.35 13.06 18.13
N ARG A 406 14.68 12.89 18.16
CA ARG A 406 15.38 11.85 17.39
C ARG A 406 14.91 10.44 17.78
N LEU A 407 14.73 10.18 19.08
CA LEU A 407 14.17 8.92 19.57
C LEU A 407 12.72 8.72 19.14
N ARG A 408 11.90 9.78 19.16
CA ARG A 408 10.53 9.72 18.64
C ARG A 408 10.52 9.39 17.15
N PHE A 409 11.38 10.00 16.33
CA PHE A 409 11.44 9.68 14.91
C PHE A 409 11.91 8.24 14.63
N LEU A 410 12.84 7.67 15.41
CA LEU A 410 13.17 6.25 15.32
C LEU A 410 11.99 5.34 15.67
N SER A 411 11.24 5.68 16.72
CA SER A 411 10.02 4.98 17.11
C SER A 411 8.91 5.10 16.05
N ILE A 412 8.72 6.31 15.48
CA ILE A 412 7.77 6.56 14.40
C ILE A 412 8.14 5.73 13.17
N PHE A 413 9.42 5.68 12.79
CA PHE A 413 9.87 4.84 11.67
C PHE A 413 9.55 3.36 11.92
N ALA A 414 9.83 2.82 13.11
CA ALA A 414 9.52 1.43 13.46
C ALA A 414 8.01 1.14 13.38
N THR A 415 7.19 1.98 14.02
CA THR A 415 5.74 1.81 14.10
C THR A 415 5.05 2.01 12.74
N ASN A 416 5.52 2.94 11.92
CA ASN A 416 5.05 3.11 10.54
C ASN A 416 5.35 1.86 9.71
N LEU A 417 6.55 1.30 9.84
CA LEU A 417 6.96 0.09 9.12
C LEU A 417 6.11 -1.11 9.52
N ASP A 418 5.80 -1.27 10.81
CA ASP A 418 4.86 -2.30 11.27
C ASP A 418 3.52 -2.18 10.53
N GLN A 419 2.92 -1.00 10.55
CA GLN A 419 1.62 -0.75 9.93
C GLN A 419 1.65 -1.03 8.41
N PHE A 420 2.75 -0.67 7.76
CA PHE A 420 2.93 -0.89 6.33
C PHE A 420 3.06 -2.36 5.96
N VAL A 421 3.84 -3.10 6.74
CA VAL A 421 3.95 -4.55 6.59
C VAL A 421 2.56 -5.19 6.77
N MET A 422 1.84 -4.82 7.82
CA MET A 422 0.51 -5.35 8.13
C MET A 422 -0.49 -5.12 6.99
N THR A 423 -0.55 -3.90 6.45
CA THR A 423 -1.60 -3.50 5.50
C THR A 423 -1.17 -3.64 4.05
N GLN A 424 -0.13 -2.91 3.61
CA GLN A 424 0.27 -2.86 2.20
C GLN A 424 0.99 -4.14 1.77
N ILE A 425 2.04 -4.58 2.49
CA ILE A 425 2.75 -5.82 2.13
C ILE A 425 1.81 -7.02 2.25
N GLY A 426 0.95 -7.05 3.27
CA GLY A 426 -0.11 -8.04 3.42
C GLY A 426 -1.01 -8.13 2.20
N ALA A 427 -1.53 -7.00 1.72
CA ALA A 427 -2.38 -6.95 0.53
C ALA A 427 -1.63 -7.40 -0.75
N LEU A 428 -0.37 -6.97 -0.94
CA LEU A 428 0.44 -7.38 -2.09
C LEU A 428 0.70 -8.89 -2.10
N LYS A 429 1.06 -9.46 -0.94
CA LYS A 429 1.26 -10.90 -0.80
C LYS A 429 0.00 -11.70 -1.05
N GLN A 430 -1.15 -11.22 -0.57
CA GLN A 430 -2.43 -11.85 -0.88
C GLN A 430 -2.73 -11.82 -2.37
N LEU A 431 -2.49 -10.70 -3.07
CA LEU A 431 -2.66 -10.59 -4.52
C LEU A 431 -1.77 -11.60 -5.26
N VAL A 432 -0.51 -11.76 -4.85
CA VAL A 432 0.39 -12.78 -5.42
C VAL A 432 -0.13 -14.19 -5.13
N ALA A 433 -0.54 -14.48 -3.89
CA ALA A 433 -1.01 -15.80 -3.48
C ALA A 433 -2.26 -16.26 -4.26
N VAL A 434 -3.20 -15.35 -4.54
CA VAL A 434 -4.40 -15.65 -5.34
C VAL A 434 -4.16 -15.56 -6.86
N GLY A 435 -2.89 -15.52 -7.29
CA GLY A 435 -2.50 -15.48 -8.71
C GLY A 435 -2.82 -14.16 -9.43
N ARG A 436 -3.13 -13.09 -8.71
CA ARG A 436 -3.40 -11.74 -9.23
C ARG A 436 -2.13 -10.89 -9.25
N ASN A 437 -1.11 -11.37 -9.98
CA ASN A 437 0.17 -10.68 -10.13
C ASN A 437 0.22 -9.79 -11.40
N VAL A 438 -0.78 -8.92 -11.57
CA VAL A 438 -0.86 -8.01 -12.73
C VAL A 438 -0.55 -6.59 -12.27
N ALA A 439 0.25 -5.85 -13.04
CA ALA A 439 0.53 -4.45 -12.76
C ALA A 439 -0.78 -3.64 -12.78
N ALA A 440 -0.96 -2.77 -11.79
CA ALA A 440 -2.12 -1.89 -11.74
C ALA A 440 -2.10 -0.94 -12.95
N ALA A 441 -3.26 -0.76 -13.61
CA ALA A 441 -3.38 0.10 -14.80
C ALA A 441 -3.06 1.58 -14.51
N ASP A 442 -3.15 1.99 -13.24
CA ASP A 442 -2.94 3.34 -12.71
C ASP A 442 -1.70 3.47 -11.80
N GLY A 443 -1.00 2.37 -11.52
CA GLY A 443 0.22 2.35 -10.69
C GLY A 443 1.48 2.42 -11.55
N GLY A 444 2.62 2.84 -10.96
CA GLY A 444 3.92 3.06 -11.60
C GLY A 444 4.60 1.89 -12.35
N GLY A 445 3.83 0.91 -12.83
CA GLY A 445 4.24 -0.11 -13.79
C GLY A 445 4.71 -1.44 -13.22
N LEU A 446 4.81 -1.56 -11.89
CA LEU A 446 5.26 -2.79 -11.24
C LEU A 446 4.10 -3.73 -10.92
N THR A 447 4.32 -5.04 -11.09
CA THR A 447 3.44 -6.09 -10.57
C THR A 447 3.55 -6.18 -9.03
N PRO A 448 2.57 -6.80 -8.34
CA PRO A 448 2.68 -7.05 -6.90
C PRO A 448 3.99 -7.77 -6.49
N GLN A 449 4.42 -8.79 -7.24
CA GLN A 449 5.67 -9.50 -6.97
C GLN A 449 6.90 -8.61 -7.18
N GLU A 450 6.96 -7.85 -8.27
CA GLU A 450 8.06 -6.91 -8.53
C GLU A 450 8.14 -5.83 -7.45
N THR A 451 6.98 -5.38 -6.96
CA THR A 451 6.89 -4.42 -5.86
C THR A 451 7.45 -5.03 -4.57
N LEU A 452 7.08 -6.27 -4.23
CA LEU A 452 7.64 -7.00 -3.08
C LEU A 452 9.16 -7.21 -3.19
N ASP A 453 9.67 -7.56 -4.37
CA ASP A 453 11.10 -7.70 -4.62
C ASP A 453 11.83 -6.34 -4.42
N ALA A 454 11.27 -5.26 -4.99
CA ALA A 454 11.79 -3.92 -4.79
C ALA A 454 11.82 -3.52 -3.30
N PHE A 455 10.76 -3.84 -2.54
CA PHE A 455 10.73 -3.62 -1.09
C PHE A 455 11.81 -4.38 -0.35
N ALA A 456 11.96 -5.68 -0.64
CA ALA A 456 12.93 -6.52 0.04
C ALA A 456 14.36 -6.00 -0.12
N VAL A 457 14.67 -5.42 -1.29
CA VAL A 457 15.96 -4.78 -1.56
C VAL A 457 16.10 -3.45 -0.81
N ARG A 458 15.08 -2.60 -0.83
CA ARG A 458 15.16 -1.24 -0.27
C ARG A 458 15.04 -1.16 1.24
N LEU A 459 14.31 -2.08 1.86
CA LEU A 459 14.02 -2.03 3.29
C LEU A 459 15.23 -2.42 4.15
N ARG A 460 16.06 -3.37 3.70
CA ARG A 460 17.21 -3.86 4.48
C ARG A 460 18.22 -2.75 4.83
N PRO A 461 18.65 -1.91 3.88
CA PRO A 461 19.54 -0.78 4.21
C PRO A 461 18.90 0.25 5.15
N LEU A 462 17.58 0.47 5.07
CA LEU A 462 16.87 1.38 5.99
C LEU A 462 16.84 0.83 7.41
N LEU A 463 16.61 -0.48 7.59
CA LEU A 463 16.70 -1.13 8.89
C LEU A 463 18.12 -1.08 9.45
N ALA A 464 19.14 -1.31 8.63
CA ALA A 464 20.53 -1.19 9.05
C ALA A 464 20.88 0.25 9.51
N ARG A 465 20.37 1.27 8.81
CA ARG A 465 20.49 2.68 9.23
C ARG A 465 19.78 2.94 10.56
N GLN A 466 18.55 2.42 10.72
CA GLN A 466 17.78 2.55 11.96
C GLN A 466 18.56 2.02 13.16
N TYR A 467 19.12 0.81 13.07
CA TYR A 467 19.88 0.22 14.18
C TYR A 467 21.22 0.91 14.44
N ARG A 468 21.94 1.37 13.41
CA ARG A 468 23.12 2.23 13.61
C ARG A 468 22.78 3.51 14.38
N MET A 469 21.66 4.14 14.02
CA MET A 469 21.20 5.35 14.70
C MET A 469 20.78 5.02 16.14
N PHE A 470 20.09 3.90 16.35
CA PHE A 470 19.79 3.40 17.70
C PHE A 470 21.07 3.23 18.53
N HIS A 471 22.11 2.56 18.03
CA HIS A 471 23.38 2.41 18.75
C HIS A 471 24.05 3.74 19.07
N THR A 472 24.06 4.67 18.10
CA THR A 472 24.63 6.01 18.28
C THR A 472 23.92 6.76 19.40
N LEU A 473 22.59 6.68 19.46
CA LEU A 473 21.80 7.33 20.50
C LEU A 473 21.89 6.59 21.84
N ALA A 474 21.83 5.26 21.83
CA ALA A 474 21.79 4.40 23.01
C ALA A 474 22.99 4.59 23.94
N ALA A 475 24.16 4.93 23.40
CA ALA A 475 25.35 5.28 24.19
C ALA A 475 25.09 6.41 25.21
N GLY A 476 24.11 7.30 24.95
CA GLY A 476 23.70 8.36 25.86
C GLY A 476 22.43 8.09 26.67
N LEU A 477 21.81 6.90 26.57
CA LEU A 477 20.46 6.65 27.11
C LEU A 477 20.40 5.86 28.42
N ALA A 478 21.53 5.62 29.10
CA ALA A 478 21.59 4.87 30.36
C ALA A 478 20.82 3.52 30.32
N ILE A 479 20.80 2.87 29.16
CA ILE A 479 20.22 1.52 28.99
C ILE A 479 21.29 0.52 29.39
N ALA A 480 21.13 -0.10 30.55
CA ALA A 480 22.06 -1.08 31.12
C ALA A 480 21.69 -2.50 30.69
N ARG A 481 22.70 -3.36 30.62
CA ARG A 481 22.55 -4.81 30.48
C ARG A 481 22.57 -5.48 31.86
N TRP A 482 22.01 -6.69 31.96
CA TRP A 482 21.93 -7.42 33.24
C TRP A 482 23.31 -7.70 33.88
N ASP A 483 24.32 -7.95 33.05
CA ASP A 483 25.71 -8.17 33.47
C ASP A 483 26.40 -6.90 34.00
N GLU A 484 25.91 -5.72 33.63
CA GLU A 484 26.39 -4.41 34.09
C GLU A 484 25.73 -3.93 35.40
N LEU A 485 24.79 -4.71 35.94
CA LEU A 485 24.11 -4.40 37.20
C LEU A 485 24.88 -4.92 38.40
N THR A 486 24.82 -4.16 39.49
CA THR A 486 25.31 -4.61 40.80
C THR A 486 24.43 -5.74 41.36
N ASP A 487 24.97 -6.53 42.29
CA ASP A 487 24.19 -7.64 42.89
C ASP A 487 22.97 -7.14 43.68
N GLU A 488 23.03 -5.94 44.25
CA GLU A 488 21.90 -5.28 44.91
C GLU A 488 20.80 -4.90 43.90
N GLU A 489 21.17 -4.25 42.78
CA GLU A 489 20.23 -3.92 41.70
C GLU A 489 19.59 -5.18 41.11
N ARG A 490 20.37 -6.26 40.92
CA ARG A 490 19.85 -7.55 40.45
C ARG A 490 18.84 -8.16 41.42
N ALA A 491 19.13 -8.12 42.72
CA ALA A 491 18.22 -8.64 43.74
C ALA A 491 16.89 -7.85 43.78
N GLN A 492 16.97 -6.52 43.71
CA GLN A 492 15.79 -5.65 43.66
C GLN A 492 14.96 -5.90 42.40
N LEU A 493 15.59 -5.92 41.23
CA LEU A 493 14.90 -6.17 39.96
C LEU A 493 14.33 -7.57 39.88
N ARG A 494 14.99 -8.58 40.47
CA ARG A 494 14.44 -9.94 40.56
C ARG A 494 13.16 -9.99 41.39
N GLY A 495 13.11 -9.27 42.53
CA GLY A 495 11.88 -9.12 43.32
C GLY A 495 10.76 -8.47 42.51
N ARG A 496 11.05 -7.33 41.86
CA ARG A 496 10.08 -6.69 40.95
C ARG A 496 9.69 -7.56 39.77
N CYS A 497 10.60 -8.38 39.25
CA CYS A 497 10.30 -9.31 38.18
C CYS A 497 9.23 -10.32 38.62
N VAL A 498 9.30 -10.83 39.86
CA VAL A 498 8.30 -11.73 40.43
C VAL A 498 6.95 -11.02 40.61
N ASP A 499 6.96 -9.83 41.21
CA ASP A 499 5.73 -9.18 41.67
C ASP A 499 5.01 -8.39 40.55
N GLU A 500 5.76 -7.76 39.63
CA GLU A 500 5.25 -6.81 38.64
C GLU A 500 5.30 -7.33 37.20
N ILE A 501 6.27 -8.18 36.84
CA ILE A 501 6.56 -8.54 35.44
C ILE A 501 6.04 -9.93 35.06
N LEU A 502 6.43 -10.97 35.78
CA LEU A 502 6.08 -12.37 35.48
C LEU A 502 4.57 -12.66 35.39
N PRO A 503 3.67 -12.02 36.17
CA PRO A 503 2.23 -12.20 35.99
C PRO A 503 1.72 -11.87 34.58
N PHE A 504 2.48 -11.07 33.83
CA PHE A 504 2.16 -10.67 32.46
C PHE A 504 2.97 -11.44 31.40
N VAL A 505 3.69 -12.50 31.78
CA VAL A 505 4.46 -13.36 30.89
C VAL A 505 3.78 -14.73 30.77
N SER A 506 3.45 -15.12 29.54
CA SER A 506 2.76 -16.39 29.25
C SER A 506 3.72 -17.42 28.62
N PRO A 507 4.15 -18.46 29.36
CA PRO A 507 4.96 -19.54 28.79
C PRO A 507 4.11 -20.52 27.96
N LYS A 508 4.54 -20.81 26.74
CA LYS A 508 3.88 -21.71 25.78
C LYS A 508 4.88 -22.77 25.32
N ALA A 509 4.63 -24.05 25.61
CA ALA A 509 5.51 -25.12 25.15
C ALA A 509 5.40 -25.33 23.63
N LEU A 510 6.52 -25.60 22.97
CA LEU A 510 6.57 -25.92 21.54
C LEU A 510 6.79 -27.43 21.39
N THR A 511 5.70 -28.13 21.06
CA THR A 511 5.67 -29.59 20.91
C THR A 511 5.86 -29.95 19.45
N ARG A 512 6.88 -30.77 19.13
CA ARG A 512 7.14 -31.24 17.76
C ARG A 512 6.46 -32.58 17.42
N ALA A 513 5.57 -33.06 18.28
CA ALA A 513 4.85 -34.30 18.03
C ALA A 513 3.77 -34.07 16.94
N PRO A 514 3.62 -34.99 15.97
CA PRO A 514 2.62 -34.87 14.91
C PRO A 514 1.21 -34.63 15.48
N GLY A 515 0.48 -33.66 14.92
CA GLY A 515 -0.89 -33.33 15.33
C GLY A 515 -1.02 -32.34 16.49
N HIS A 516 0.09 -31.87 17.09
CA HIS A 516 0.05 -30.76 18.04
C HIS A 516 0.18 -29.41 17.32
N PRO A 517 -0.76 -28.47 17.51
CA PRO A 517 -0.69 -27.17 16.85
C PRO A 517 0.46 -26.33 17.41
N PHE A 518 1.08 -25.54 16.52
CA PHE A 518 2.04 -24.51 16.93
C PHE A 518 1.36 -23.51 17.87
N PRO A 519 2.00 -23.09 18.99
CA PRO A 519 1.39 -22.15 19.92
C PRO A 519 1.17 -20.78 19.26
N LEU A 520 -0.05 -20.27 19.36
CA LEU A 520 -0.42 -18.98 18.79
C LEU A 520 0.37 -17.83 19.43
N VAL A 521 1.23 -17.20 18.65
CA VAL A 521 1.97 -15.99 19.05
C VAL A 521 1.25 -14.74 18.53
N GLY A 522 0.96 -13.81 19.43
CA GLY A 522 0.19 -12.60 19.14
C GLY A 522 0.91 -11.62 18.21
N ASP A 523 0.12 -10.82 17.47
CA ASP A 523 0.64 -9.77 16.59
C ASP A 523 1.44 -8.73 17.38
N ARG A 524 2.66 -8.44 16.91
CA ARG A 524 3.59 -7.41 17.41
C ARG A 524 3.97 -7.52 18.88
N ARG A 525 3.69 -8.66 19.52
CA ARG A 525 4.13 -8.95 20.88
C ARG A 525 5.60 -9.33 20.90
N LEU A 526 6.31 -8.83 21.90
CA LEU A 526 7.66 -9.28 22.21
C LEU A 526 7.58 -10.65 22.88
N ALA A 527 8.44 -11.58 22.44
CA ALA A 527 8.48 -12.93 22.99
C ALA A 527 9.92 -13.44 23.04
N LEU A 528 10.20 -14.36 23.97
CA LEU A 528 11.46 -15.10 24.02
C LEU A 528 11.26 -16.52 23.49
N LEU A 529 12.05 -16.92 22.50
CA LEU A 529 12.21 -18.31 22.08
C LEU A 529 13.25 -18.96 22.99
N VAL A 530 12.79 -19.83 23.89
CA VAL A 530 13.59 -20.45 24.94
C VAL A 530 13.90 -21.90 24.57
N ALA A 531 15.19 -22.25 24.59
CA ALA A 531 15.68 -23.61 24.45
C ALA A 531 16.03 -24.15 25.85
N LEU A 532 15.37 -25.23 26.25
CA LEU A 532 15.37 -25.81 27.58
C LEU A 532 15.93 -27.23 27.56
N ARG A 533 16.54 -27.68 28.64
CA ARG A 533 16.79 -29.11 28.91
C ARG A 533 16.27 -29.44 30.29
N ASP A 534 15.70 -30.64 30.44
CA ASP A 534 15.32 -31.14 31.76
C ASP A 534 16.55 -31.30 32.66
N ARG A 535 17.66 -31.78 32.10
CA ARG A 535 18.98 -31.84 32.76
C ARG A 535 20.11 -31.60 31.76
N PRO A 536 21.32 -31.21 32.21
CA PRO A 536 22.48 -31.15 31.34
C PRO A 536 22.66 -32.47 30.57
N GLY A 537 22.76 -32.40 29.24
CA GLY A 537 22.90 -33.57 28.35
C GLY A 537 21.59 -34.18 27.81
N THR A 538 20.41 -33.82 28.33
CA THR A 538 19.12 -34.31 27.77
C THR A 538 18.73 -33.55 26.50
N PRO A 539 17.85 -34.09 25.63
CA PRO A 539 17.39 -33.39 24.43
C PRO A 539 16.85 -31.98 24.70
N LEU A 540 16.96 -31.10 23.70
CA LEU A 540 16.42 -29.75 23.78
C LEU A 540 14.89 -29.77 23.61
N HIS A 541 14.21 -29.10 24.54
CA HIS A 541 12.81 -28.69 24.44
C HIS A 541 12.75 -27.21 24.10
N TYR A 542 11.68 -26.77 23.47
CA TYR A 542 11.51 -25.38 23.08
C TYR A 542 10.24 -24.83 23.72
N ALA A 543 10.27 -23.57 24.12
CA ALA A 543 9.13 -22.85 24.64
C ALA A 543 9.17 -21.40 24.16
N ILE A 544 8.02 -20.74 24.20
CA ILE A 544 7.86 -19.33 23.89
C ILE A 544 7.37 -18.65 25.17
N ALA A 545 8.10 -17.67 25.68
CA ALA A 545 7.63 -16.80 26.75
C ALA A 545 7.14 -15.49 26.13
N GLU A 546 5.82 -15.35 25.96
CA GLU A 546 5.19 -14.18 25.34
C GLU A 546 4.89 -13.11 26.40
N MET A 547 5.16 -11.85 26.08
CA MET A 547 4.98 -10.71 26.98
C MET A 547 3.68 -9.97 26.67
N SER A 548 2.95 -9.54 27.71
CA SER A 548 1.80 -8.63 27.55
C SER A 548 2.23 -7.27 27.02
N PRO A 549 1.45 -6.63 26.12
CA PRO A 549 1.71 -5.25 25.68
C PRO A 549 1.56 -4.21 26.80
N ASP A 550 0.97 -4.57 27.94
CA ASP A 550 0.82 -3.66 29.10
C ASP A 550 2.12 -3.52 29.91
N LEU A 551 3.11 -4.37 29.66
CA LEU A 551 4.42 -4.26 30.29
C LEU A 551 5.16 -3.03 29.75
N PRO A 552 5.90 -2.29 30.60
CA PRO A 552 6.77 -1.23 30.11
C PRO A 552 7.83 -1.83 29.19
N ARG A 553 8.24 -1.10 28.14
CA ARG A 553 9.35 -1.53 27.28
C ARG A 553 10.67 -1.52 28.03
N PHE A 554 10.84 -0.52 28.91
CA PHE A 554 12.06 -0.30 29.69
C PHE A 554 11.72 -0.18 31.18
N VAL A 555 12.33 -1.03 32.00
CA VAL A 555 12.15 -1.03 33.46
C VAL A 555 13.22 -0.14 34.08
N ALA A 556 12.82 0.80 34.93
CA ALA A 556 13.77 1.62 35.70
C ALA A 556 14.58 0.72 36.66
N VAL A 557 15.91 0.85 36.62
CA VAL A 557 16.84 0.18 37.54
C VAL A 557 17.01 1.02 38.81
N SER A 558 17.23 2.31 38.63
CA SER A 558 17.52 3.26 39.71
C SER A 558 16.91 4.64 39.42
N PRO A 559 16.74 5.49 40.45
CA PRO A 559 16.15 6.82 40.30
C PRO A 559 16.98 7.80 39.44
N ASP A 560 18.26 7.50 39.23
CA ASP A 560 19.20 8.26 38.39
C ASP A 560 18.91 8.16 36.88
N GLY A 561 17.91 7.36 36.49
CA GLY A 561 17.45 7.22 35.11
C GLY A 561 18.02 6.03 34.37
N ARG A 562 18.82 5.15 35.01
CA ARG A 562 19.22 3.86 34.41
C ARG A 562 18.01 2.98 34.17
N ARG A 563 18.00 2.29 33.03
CA ARG A 563 16.90 1.42 32.60
C ARG A 563 17.44 0.10 32.06
N ILE A 564 16.65 -0.96 32.16
CA ILE A 564 16.92 -2.25 31.52
C ILE A 564 15.76 -2.60 30.59
N ALA A 565 16.06 -3.26 29.47
CA ALA A 565 15.05 -3.76 28.57
C ALA A 565 14.26 -4.91 29.23
N THR A 566 12.94 -4.94 29.05
CA THR A 566 12.06 -5.92 29.70
C THR A 566 12.40 -7.37 29.32
N GLU A 567 12.78 -7.61 28.07
CA GLU A 567 13.23 -8.93 27.62
C GLU A 567 14.53 -9.38 28.28
N ASP A 568 15.45 -8.48 28.61
CA ASP A 568 16.70 -8.81 29.30
C ASP A 568 16.45 -9.14 30.77
N LEU A 569 15.54 -8.39 31.42
CA LEU A 569 15.09 -8.69 32.77
C LEU A 569 14.44 -10.09 32.84
N ILE A 570 13.53 -10.40 31.92
CA ILE A 570 12.87 -11.70 31.87
C ILE A 570 13.88 -12.81 31.54
N ARG A 571 14.75 -12.59 30.54
CA ARG A 571 15.80 -13.55 30.14
C ARG A 571 16.67 -13.97 31.33
N ALA A 572 17.10 -13.01 32.13
CA ALA A 572 17.95 -13.26 33.30
C ALA A 572 17.23 -14.01 34.43
N ASN A 573 15.89 -14.04 34.42
CA ASN A 573 15.07 -14.63 35.47
C ASN A 573 14.16 -15.76 34.95
N LEU A 574 14.51 -16.38 33.81
CA LEU A 574 13.75 -17.50 33.22
C LEU A 574 13.74 -18.75 34.11
N ASP A 575 14.66 -18.87 35.06
CA ASP A 575 14.68 -19.95 36.04
C ASP A 575 13.44 -19.93 36.95
N LEU A 576 12.83 -18.76 37.15
CA LEU A 576 11.55 -18.60 37.87
C LEU A 576 10.36 -19.15 37.07
N LEU A 577 10.39 -19.04 35.74
CA LEU A 577 9.35 -19.56 34.83
C LEU A 577 9.50 -21.06 34.58
N TYR A 578 10.73 -21.57 34.60
CA TYR A 578 11.05 -22.97 34.29
C TYR A 578 11.83 -23.66 35.41
N PRO A 579 11.22 -23.81 36.61
CA PRO A 579 11.91 -24.37 37.76
C PRO A 579 12.41 -25.79 37.50
N GLY A 580 13.65 -26.07 37.91
CA GLY A 580 14.28 -27.39 37.79
C GLY A 580 14.76 -27.76 36.38
N ARG A 581 14.66 -26.85 35.40
CA ARG A 581 15.20 -27.04 34.04
C ARG A 581 16.42 -26.14 33.82
N SER A 582 17.33 -26.57 32.95
CA SER A 582 18.45 -25.72 32.52
C SER A 582 18.09 -24.95 31.25
N ILE A 583 18.25 -23.63 31.28
CA ILE A 583 18.11 -22.76 30.11
C ILE A 583 19.38 -22.88 29.25
N ALA A 584 19.25 -23.36 28.02
CA ALA A 584 20.38 -23.47 27.08
C ALA A 584 20.56 -22.19 26.25
N ALA A 585 19.46 -21.56 25.85
CA ALA A 585 19.44 -20.29 25.12
C ALA A 585 18.06 -19.64 25.26
N ALA A 586 17.99 -18.31 25.14
CA ALA A 586 16.73 -17.57 25.14
C ALA A 586 16.87 -16.31 24.30
N HIS A 587 16.14 -16.28 23.18
CA HIS A 587 16.27 -15.22 22.18
C HIS A 587 14.99 -14.43 21.95
N ALA A 588 15.10 -13.10 21.95
CA ALA A 588 13.98 -12.23 21.68
C ALA A 588 13.57 -12.29 20.20
N PHE A 589 12.27 -12.34 19.95
CA PHE A 589 11.70 -12.23 18.63
C PHE A 589 10.32 -11.56 18.69
N ARG A 590 9.86 -11.11 17.52
CA ARG A 590 8.56 -10.46 17.33
C ARG A 590 7.98 -10.82 15.97
N LEU A 591 6.67 -11.00 15.91
CA LEU A 591 5.94 -11.31 14.69
C LEU A 591 5.06 -10.14 14.27
N THR A 592 4.97 -9.87 12.98
CA THR A 592 3.97 -8.96 12.40
C THR A 592 3.02 -9.78 11.55
N ARG A 593 1.71 -9.73 11.85
CA ARG A 593 0.67 -10.49 11.13
C ARG A 593 -0.15 -9.56 10.22
N SER A 594 -0.84 -10.16 9.24
CA SER A 594 -1.65 -9.39 8.30
C SER A 594 -2.74 -8.56 8.97
N GLY A 595 -2.83 -7.31 8.56
CA GLY A 595 -3.82 -6.36 9.05
C GLY A 595 -4.68 -5.87 7.90
N ASP A 596 -5.84 -6.47 7.65
CA ASP A 596 -6.96 -5.64 7.22
C ASP A 596 -8.32 -6.11 7.72
N LEU A 597 -9.01 -5.20 8.38
CA LEU A 597 -10.44 -5.23 8.67
C LEU A 597 -11.16 -4.80 7.38
N GLN A 598 -11.35 -5.72 6.44
CA GLN A 598 -12.51 -5.62 5.56
C GLN A 598 -13.62 -6.40 6.24
N LEU A 599 -14.32 -5.74 7.17
CA LEU A 599 -15.62 -6.22 7.62
C LEU A 599 -16.47 -6.37 6.36
N ASP A 600 -16.84 -7.61 6.07
CA ASP A 600 -17.76 -7.95 5.00
C ASP A 600 -19.12 -7.37 5.40
N GLU A 601 -19.53 -6.29 4.71
CA GLU A 601 -20.69 -5.45 5.08
C GLU A 601 -22.04 -6.20 4.97
N THR A 602 -22.00 -7.47 4.57
CA THR A 602 -23.16 -8.26 4.18
C THR A 602 -23.55 -9.38 5.14
N THR A 603 -22.72 -9.72 6.14
CA THR A 603 -22.74 -11.09 6.69
C THR A 603 -23.08 -11.22 8.18
N THR A 604 -23.19 -10.12 8.95
CA THR A 604 -23.53 -10.21 10.38
C THR A 604 -24.64 -9.24 10.76
N ALA A 605 -25.77 -9.79 11.21
CA ALA A 605 -26.90 -9.03 11.72
C ALA A 605 -26.60 -8.28 13.04
N ASN A 606 -25.43 -8.51 13.65
CA ASN A 606 -25.03 -7.90 14.92
C ASN A 606 -23.53 -7.53 14.92
N PHE A 607 -23.24 -6.24 15.05
CA PHE A 607 -21.88 -5.66 14.97
C PHE A 607 -20.94 -6.14 16.08
N LEU A 608 -21.47 -6.34 17.30
CA LEU A 608 -20.69 -6.85 18.43
C LEU A 608 -20.18 -8.28 18.17
N GLN A 609 -21.03 -9.12 17.60
CA GLN A 609 -20.65 -10.50 17.24
C GLN A 609 -19.62 -10.51 16.11
N ALA A 610 -19.73 -9.61 15.11
CA ALA A 610 -18.73 -9.45 14.08
C ALA A 610 -17.37 -9.01 14.65
N ILE A 611 -17.35 -8.10 15.64
CA ILE A 611 -16.14 -7.70 16.35
C ILE A 611 -15.53 -8.86 17.15
N GLU A 612 -16.34 -9.66 17.85
CA GLU A 612 -15.88 -10.81 18.63
C GLU A 612 -15.29 -11.90 17.71
N GLU A 613 -15.98 -12.26 16.64
CA GLU A 613 -15.49 -13.20 15.62
C GLU A 613 -14.21 -12.69 14.95
N GLU A 614 -14.11 -11.38 14.73
CA GLU A 614 -12.94 -10.74 14.14
C GLU A 614 -11.75 -10.63 15.11
N LEU A 615 -11.99 -10.41 16.39
CA LEU A 615 -10.96 -10.44 17.44
C LEU A 615 -10.32 -11.83 17.57
N VAL A 616 -11.13 -12.88 17.43
CA VAL A 616 -10.65 -14.27 17.40
C VAL A 616 -9.87 -14.55 16.11
N ARG A 617 -10.38 -14.13 14.94
CA ARG A 617 -9.68 -14.28 13.64
C ARG A 617 -8.37 -13.50 13.57
N ARG A 618 -8.25 -12.37 14.27
CA ARG A 618 -7.06 -11.49 14.24
C ARG A 618 -5.79 -12.19 14.71
N GLN A 619 -5.90 -13.07 15.70
CA GLN A 619 -4.72 -13.76 16.25
C GLN A 619 -4.19 -14.83 15.31
N SER A 620 -5.04 -15.40 14.44
CA SER A 620 -4.72 -16.51 13.52
C SER A 620 -4.38 -16.07 12.09
N ARG A 621 -4.14 -14.77 11.85
CA ARG A 621 -3.82 -14.26 10.51
C ARG A 621 -2.40 -14.63 10.07
N PRO A 622 -2.14 -14.74 8.75
CA PRO A 622 -0.80 -15.07 8.25
C PRO A 622 0.27 -14.12 8.78
N VAL A 623 1.43 -14.68 9.12
CA VAL A 623 2.63 -13.94 9.51
C VAL A 623 3.26 -13.33 8.26
N LEU A 624 3.51 -12.03 8.32
CA LEU A 624 4.09 -11.29 7.22
C LEU A 624 5.56 -10.95 7.43
N ARG A 625 6.01 -10.86 8.69
CA ARG A 625 7.38 -10.55 9.07
C ARG A 625 7.76 -11.20 10.39
N ILE A 626 9.01 -11.66 10.47
CA ILE A 626 9.64 -12.14 11.71
C ILE A 626 10.87 -11.28 11.99
N GLU A 627 10.95 -10.72 13.18
CA GLU A 627 12.11 -9.99 13.69
C GLU A 627 12.77 -10.84 14.77
N PHE A 628 14.04 -11.20 14.59
CA PHE A 628 14.85 -11.84 15.61
C PHE A 628 15.87 -10.85 16.15
N GLU A 629 16.24 -10.98 17.42
CA GLU A 629 17.44 -10.29 17.90
C GLU A 629 18.72 -10.85 17.25
N SER A 630 19.75 -10.01 17.19
CA SER A 630 21.10 -10.38 16.82
C SER A 630 21.64 -11.48 17.73
N GLY A 631 22.34 -12.45 17.14
CA GLY A 631 22.90 -13.59 17.87
C GLY A 631 21.97 -14.80 17.98
N THR A 632 20.71 -14.71 17.53
CA THR A 632 19.81 -15.87 17.43
C THR A 632 20.38 -16.91 16.46
N PRO A 633 20.69 -18.15 16.91
CA PRO A 633 21.25 -19.20 16.04
C PRO A 633 20.34 -19.54 14.85
N GLN A 634 20.95 -19.77 13.67
CA GLN A 634 20.21 -20.09 12.44
C GLN A 634 19.24 -21.27 12.61
N ALA A 635 19.64 -22.31 13.36
CA ALA A 635 18.79 -23.46 13.63
C ALA A 635 17.49 -23.11 14.39
N LEU A 636 17.50 -22.07 15.23
CA LEU A 636 16.31 -21.58 15.92
C LEU A 636 15.43 -20.72 15.01
N GLN A 637 16.04 -19.91 14.15
CA GLN A 637 15.32 -19.14 13.14
C GLN A 637 14.59 -20.08 12.15
N ASP A 638 15.31 -21.09 11.64
CA ASP A 638 14.78 -22.11 10.75
C ASP A 638 13.67 -22.94 11.41
N LEU A 639 13.82 -23.24 12.71
CA LEU A 639 12.78 -23.89 13.49
C LEU A 639 11.50 -23.05 13.48
N LEU A 640 11.57 -21.81 13.94
CA LEU A 640 10.39 -20.97 14.09
C LEU A 640 9.74 -20.72 12.72
N GLN A 641 10.55 -20.46 11.70
CA GLN A 641 10.07 -20.26 10.34
C GLN A 641 9.37 -21.52 9.79
N ARG A 642 9.92 -22.71 10.03
CA ARG A 642 9.29 -23.97 9.60
C ARG A 642 7.94 -24.17 10.28
N GLU A 643 7.89 -24.01 11.61
CA GLU A 643 6.65 -24.24 12.35
C GLU A 643 5.54 -23.25 11.96
N LEU A 644 5.88 -21.96 11.77
CA LEU A 644 4.93 -20.95 11.29
C LEU A 644 4.46 -21.24 9.86
N ARG A 645 5.33 -21.74 8.97
CA ARG A 645 4.93 -22.16 7.62
C ARG A 645 4.00 -23.37 7.64
N LEU A 646 4.18 -24.31 8.57
CA LEU A 646 3.28 -25.46 8.73
C LEU A 646 1.90 -24.99 9.20
N GLU A 647 1.84 -24.09 10.20
CA GLU A 647 0.59 -23.43 10.64
C GLU A 647 -0.15 -22.76 9.46
N GLU A 648 0.61 -22.11 8.57
CA GLU A 648 0.05 -21.42 7.41
C GLU A 648 -0.23 -22.32 6.19
N SER A 649 0.41 -23.49 6.06
CA SER A 649 0.20 -24.39 4.92
C SER A 649 -1.21 -24.98 4.88
N GLU A 650 -1.87 -25.05 6.03
CA GLU A 650 -3.30 -25.35 6.14
C GLU A 650 -4.20 -24.17 5.71
N ARG A 651 -3.62 -22.99 5.43
CA ARG A 651 -4.30 -21.68 5.32
C ARG A 651 -3.77 -20.76 4.21
N GLU A 652 -3.10 -21.28 3.18
CA GLU A 652 -2.49 -20.50 2.07
C GLU A 652 -1.39 -19.51 2.53
N GLY A 653 -0.36 -20.01 3.22
CA GLY A 653 0.77 -19.21 3.72
C GLY A 653 1.58 -18.42 2.69
N THR A 654 1.99 -17.21 3.07
CA THR A 654 2.80 -16.29 2.24
C THR A 654 4.16 -15.99 2.83
N LEU A 655 4.51 -16.63 3.95
CA LEU A 655 5.77 -16.43 4.65
C LEU A 655 6.96 -17.06 3.89
N SER A 656 7.94 -16.24 3.55
CA SER A 656 9.14 -16.60 2.80
C SER A 656 10.42 -16.31 3.59
N ALA A 657 11.58 -16.65 3.02
CA ALA A 657 12.87 -16.25 3.59
C ALA A 657 13.15 -14.74 3.46
N ALA A 658 12.42 -14.01 2.60
CA ALA A 658 12.56 -12.56 2.49
C ALA A 658 11.98 -11.82 3.70
N ASP A 659 11.17 -12.49 4.51
CA ASP A 659 10.37 -11.92 5.60
C ASP A 659 11.03 -12.01 6.98
N VAL A 660 12.23 -12.58 7.02
CA VAL A 660 13.03 -12.73 8.23
C VAL A 660 14.05 -11.59 8.28
N TYR A 661 14.04 -10.87 9.41
CA TYR A 661 14.89 -9.73 9.69
C TYR A 661 15.60 -9.93 11.02
N VAL A 662 16.86 -9.48 11.08
CA VAL A 662 17.67 -9.50 12.30
C VAL A 662 17.78 -8.07 12.81
N SER A 663 17.49 -7.91 14.09
CA SER A 663 17.54 -6.67 14.85
C SER A 663 18.91 -6.58 15.52
N ASP A 664 19.72 -5.59 15.14
CA ASP A 664 21.05 -5.37 15.72
C ASP A 664 20.90 -4.59 17.04
N GLY A 665 20.58 -5.31 18.12
CA GLY A 665 20.21 -4.75 19.42
C GLY A 665 18.78 -5.04 19.84
N ALA A 666 18.14 -4.08 20.53
CA ALA A 666 16.82 -4.25 21.12
C ALA A 666 15.73 -4.47 20.05
N VAL A 667 14.95 -5.53 20.18
CA VAL A 667 13.77 -5.79 19.31
C VAL A 667 12.66 -4.79 19.68
N ASP A 668 11.81 -4.41 18.73
CA ASP A 668 10.74 -3.42 18.95
C ASP A 668 11.25 -2.03 19.40
N LEU A 669 11.94 -1.35 18.47
CA LEU A 669 12.34 0.05 18.64
C LEU A 669 11.14 1.01 18.70
N GLY A 670 9.91 0.54 18.45
CA GLY A 670 8.69 1.32 18.68
C GLY A 670 8.56 1.78 20.13
N GLY A 671 9.05 0.97 21.09
CA GLY A 671 9.01 1.31 22.51
C GLY A 671 9.97 2.44 22.94
N LEU A 672 10.86 2.93 22.07
CA LEU A 672 11.72 4.10 22.38
C LEU A 672 10.94 5.37 22.72
N ARG A 673 9.66 5.45 22.34
CA ARG A 673 8.76 6.54 22.73
C ARG A 673 8.65 6.72 24.25
N GLU A 674 8.77 5.65 25.03
CA GLU A 674 8.73 5.71 26.50
C GLU A 674 9.92 6.49 27.06
N ILE A 675 11.11 6.24 26.50
CA ILE A 675 12.33 6.98 26.84
C ILE A 675 12.19 8.44 26.38
N ALA A 676 11.69 8.64 25.17
CA ALA A 676 11.56 9.96 24.56
C ALA A 676 10.53 10.88 25.25
N ALA A 677 9.61 10.33 26.03
CA ALA A 677 8.65 11.08 26.85
C ALA A 677 9.26 11.61 28.17
N SER A 678 10.49 11.20 28.50
CA SER A 678 11.19 11.62 29.72
C SER A 678 11.55 13.12 29.68
N ALA A 679 11.06 13.89 30.65
CA ALA A 679 11.31 15.34 30.75
C ALA A 679 12.80 15.70 30.90
N ALA A 680 13.66 14.75 31.27
CA ALA A 680 15.10 14.94 31.40
C ALA A 680 15.85 15.04 30.05
N LEU A 681 15.22 14.63 28.94
CA LEU A 681 15.88 14.66 27.62
C LEU A 681 15.62 16.00 26.91
N PRO A 682 16.66 16.63 26.30
CA PRO A 682 16.48 17.83 25.51
C PRO A 682 15.46 17.62 24.38
N ASP A 683 14.47 18.50 24.30
CA ASP A 683 13.41 18.47 23.31
C ASP A 683 13.19 19.83 22.63
N TYR A 684 12.30 19.87 21.63
CA TYR A 684 11.84 21.12 21.04
C TYR A 684 11.28 22.06 22.12
N PRO A 685 11.50 23.39 21.99
CA PRO A 685 10.95 24.36 22.93
C PRO A 685 9.44 24.19 23.10
N ALA A 686 8.96 24.34 24.35
CA ALA A 686 7.52 24.39 24.60
C ALA A 686 6.87 25.47 23.72
N PHE A 687 5.74 25.14 23.13
CA PHE A 687 4.96 26.05 22.29
C PHE A 687 3.64 26.31 22.99
N ALA A 688 3.30 27.58 23.20
CA ALA A 688 2.03 28.00 23.80
C ALA A 688 1.03 28.31 22.67
N PRO A 689 -0.07 27.55 22.54
CA PRO A 689 -1.07 27.82 21.52
C PRO A 689 -1.73 29.19 21.72
N ALA A 690 -1.98 29.89 20.61
CA ALA A 690 -2.73 31.14 20.62
C ALA A 690 -4.20 30.89 20.95
N GLN A 691 -4.87 31.86 21.57
CA GLN A 691 -6.31 31.81 21.79
C GLN A 691 -7.00 32.49 20.60
N PRO A 692 -7.76 31.76 19.77
CA PRO A 692 -8.32 32.32 18.53
C PRO A 692 -9.56 33.19 18.78
N PHE A 693 -10.19 33.07 19.94
CA PHE A 693 -11.37 33.83 20.35
C PHE A 693 -11.07 34.68 21.58
N ASP A 694 -11.70 35.85 21.68
CA ASP A 694 -11.69 36.67 22.90
C ASP A 694 -12.40 35.89 24.03
N SER A 695 -11.76 35.82 25.19
CA SER A 695 -12.25 35.16 26.40
C SER A 695 -13.46 35.87 27.04
N GLN A 696 -13.64 37.17 26.79
CA GLN A 696 -14.69 37.98 27.43
C GLN A 696 -16.03 37.96 26.67
N ARG A 697 -16.03 37.40 25.46
CA ARG A 697 -17.19 37.36 24.55
C ARG A 697 -17.48 35.92 24.17
N SER A 698 -18.73 35.55 23.93
CA SER A 698 -19.05 34.20 23.45
C SER A 698 -18.46 33.93 22.07
N VAL A 699 -18.27 32.66 21.71
CA VAL A 699 -17.82 32.27 20.38
C VAL A 699 -18.86 32.67 19.33
N ALA A 700 -20.14 32.42 19.58
CA ALA A 700 -21.25 32.74 18.66
C ALA A 700 -21.32 34.24 18.32
N GLU A 701 -21.18 35.14 19.31
CA GLU A 701 -21.16 36.59 19.07
C GLU A 701 -19.99 37.03 18.18
N GLN A 702 -18.86 36.33 18.25
CA GLN A 702 -17.70 36.64 17.41
C GLN A 702 -17.88 36.09 15.99
N LEU A 703 -18.58 34.96 15.83
CA LEU A 703 -18.89 34.38 14.51
C LEU A 703 -19.95 35.17 13.75
N ASP A 704 -20.87 35.84 14.45
CA ASP A 704 -21.81 36.79 13.84
C ASP A 704 -21.09 37.97 13.16
N GLU A 705 -19.88 38.32 13.60
CA GLU A 705 -19.09 39.43 13.04
C GLU A 705 -18.25 39.01 11.83
N ARG A 706 -17.63 37.83 11.88
CA ARG A 706 -16.77 37.29 10.81
C ARG A 706 -16.47 35.81 11.02
N ASP A 707 -16.08 35.15 9.93
CA ASP A 707 -15.52 33.80 10.03
C ASP A 707 -14.16 33.81 10.76
N VAL A 708 -13.85 32.72 11.44
CA VAL A 708 -12.57 32.50 12.14
C VAL A 708 -11.91 31.24 11.63
N LEU A 709 -10.71 31.37 11.09
CA LEU A 709 -9.85 30.24 10.72
C LEU A 709 -8.88 29.95 11.87
N VAL A 710 -8.84 28.68 12.29
CA VAL A 710 -7.85 28.17 13.25
C VAL A 710 -6.86 27.25 12.56
N TYR A 711 -5.63 27.21 13.06
CA TYR A 711 -4.55 26.34 12.62
C TYR A 711 -3.93 25.63 13.82
N HIS A 712 -4.41 24.43 14.15
CA HIS A 712 -3.84 23.59 15.21
C HIS A 712 -2.47 23.04 14.78
N PRO A 713 -1.52 22.77 15.69
CA PRO A 713 -1.54 23.07 17.14
C PRO A 713 -1.19 24.54 17.46
N HIS A 714 -1.06 25.41 16.45
CA HIS A 714 -0.68 26.80 16.66
C HIS A 714 -1.74 27.60 17.41
N ASP A 715 -3.01 27.27 17.17
CA ASP A 715 -4.16 27.73 17.95
C ASP A 715 -4.60 26.68 18.97
N SER A 716 -5.20 27.14 20.06
CA SER A 716 -5.69 26.30 21.16
C SER A 716 -6.89 25.48 20.74
N PHE A 717 -6.83 24.15 20.85
CA PHE A 717 -7.98 23.27 20.65
C PHE A 717 -9.04 23.42 21.77
N PRO A 718 -8.66 23.43 23.07
CA PRO A 718 -9.61 23.73 24.15
C PRO A 718 -10.23 25.12 24.03
N GLY A 719 -9.44 26.10 23.57
CA GLY A 719 -9.87 27.50 23.39
C GLY A 719 -10.68 27.76 22.13
N SER A 720 -10.86 26.77 21.25
CA SER A 720 -11.64 26.88 20.01
C SER A 720 -12.78 25.89 19.97
N PHE A 721 -12.55 24.66 19.49
CA PHE A 721 -13.61 23.69 19.24
C PHE A 721 -14.27 23.19 20.54
N GLU A 722 -13.50 22.84 21.58
CA GLU A 722 -14.10 22.39 22.85
C GLU A 722 -14.90 23.50 23.52
N ARG A 723 -14.39 24.74 23.45
CA ARG A 723 -15.10 25.93 23.92
C ARG A 723 -16.42 26.13 23.21
N LEU A 724 -16.46 26.05 21.87
CA LEU A 724 -17.70 26.17 21.10
C LEU A 724 -18.74 25.14 21.55
N ILE A 725 -18.36 23.86 21.64
CA ILE A 725 -19.29 22.79 22.03
C ILE A 725 -19.75 22.97 23.47
N THR A 726 -18.88 23.44 24.36
CA THR A 726 -19.22 23.72 25.76
C THR A 726 -20.21 24.87 25.89
N GLU A 727 -19.95 26.01 25.24
CA GLU A 727 -20.85 27.17 25.22
C GLU A 727 -22.20 26.79 24.57
N ALA A 728 -22.19 26.06 23.45
CA ALA A 728 -23.40 25.59 22.80
C ALA A 728 -24.21 24.61 23.66
N ALA A 729 -23.56 23.79 24.48
CA ALA A 729 -24.22 22.89 25.42
C ALA A 729 -24.92 23.64 26.57
N GLU A 730 -24.45 24.84 26.93
CA GLU A 730 -24.98 25.65 28.03
C GLU A 730 -25.97 26.72 27.58
N ASP A 731 -25.86 27.23 26.34
CA ASP A 731 -26.70 28.30 25.83
C ASP A 731 -28.17 27.84 25.62
N PRO A 732 -29.16 28.45 26.29
CA PRO A 732 -30.58 28.14 26.08
C PRO A 732 -31.11 28.40 24.66
N SER A 733 -30.42 29.23 23.87
CA SER A 733 -30.80 29.58 22.51
C SER A 733 -30.54 28.44 21.51
N VAL A 734 -29.61 27.53 21.84
CA VAL A 734 -29.23 26.41 20.99
C VAL A 734 -30.28 25.30 21.06
N GLN A 735 -30.83 24.95 19.89
CA GLN A 735 -31.86 23.92 19.77
C GLN A 735 -31.28 22.53 19.46
N ALA A 736 -30.22 22.47 18.66
CA ALA A 736 -29.64 21.23 18.17
C ALA A 736 -28.11 21.32 18.00
N ILE A 737 -27.43 20.19 18.18
CA ILE A 737 -25.99 20.03 17.92
C ILE A 737 -25.80 18.78 17.06
N LYS A 738 -25.24 18.95 15.86
CA LYS A 738 -24.91 17.85 14.94
C LYS A 738 -23.40 17.78 14.74
N LEU A 739 -22.80 16.59 14.92
CA LEU A 739 -21.35 16.43 14.87
C LEU A 739 -20.93 15.07 14.27
N THR A 740 -19.80 15.05 13.57
CA THR A 740 -19.09 13.82 13.21
C THR A 740 -17.93 13.59 14.17
N LEU A 741 -17.81 12.40 14.78
CA LEU A 741 -16.72 12.04 15.68
C LEU A 741 -15.94 10.82 15.17
N TYR A 742 -14.61 10.92 15.20
CA TYR A 742 -13.73 9.79 14.94
C TYR A 742 -13.36 9.15 16.28
N ARG A 743 -13.89 7.95 16.56
CA ARG A 743 -13.58 7.08 17.72
C ARG A 743 -13.18 7.82 19.01
N PRO A 744 -14.11 8.07 19.97
CA PRO A 744 -13.72 8.61 21.26
C PRO A 744 -12.86 7.58 22.02
N GLY A 745 -11.56 7.84 22.15
CA GLY A 745 -10.67 7.09 23.02
C GLY A 745 -10.60 7.79 24.38
N GLY A 746 -11.04 7.12 25.45
CA GLY A 746 -10.94 7.64 26.81
C GLY A 746 -11.95 8.75 27.16
N PRO A 747 -11.79 9.40 28.33
CA PRO A 747 -12.63 10.51 28.78
C PRO A 747 -12.53 11.70 27.81
N SER A 748 -13.66 12.25 27.36
CA SER A 748 -13.69 13.33 26.37
C SER A 748 -14.57 14.47 26.86
N ALA A 749 -14.00 15.68 27.00
CA ALA A 749 -14.72 16.89 27.36
C ALA A 749 -15.85 17.21 26.35
N ILE A 750 -15.62 16.93 25.07
CA ILE A 750 -16.62 17.04 24.01
C ILE A 750 -17.79 16.09 24.28
N ALA A 751 -17.52 14.83 24.59
CA ALA A 751 -18.58 13.86 24.91
C ALA A 751 -19.39 14.25 26.17
N ASP A 752 -18.71 14.76 27.21
CA ASP A 752 -19.37 15.24 28.42
C ASP A 752 -20.24 16.49 28.15
N ALA A 753 -19.78 17.42 27.31
CA ALA A 753 -20.57 18.59 26.89
C ALA A 753 -21.81 18.19 26.07
N LEU A 754 -21.66 17.26 25.11
CA LEU A 754 -22.78 16.72 24.34
C LEU A 754 -23.80 15.99 25.23
N ARG A 755 -23.34 15.25 26.25
CA ARG A 755 -24.23 14.63 27.25
C ARG A 755 -25.03 15.68 28.01
N ARG A 756 -24.39 16.77 28.46
CA ARG A 756 -25.07 17.88 29.14
C ARG A 756 -26.11 18.55 28.25
N ALA A 757 -25.78 18.78 26.98
CA ALA A 757 -26.72 19.35 26.00
C ALA A 757 -27.97 18.47 25.83
N ALA A 758 -27.79 17.15 25.70
CA ALA A 758 -28.89 16.20 25.57
C ALA A 758 -29.77 16.17 26.84
N LEU A 759 -29.16 16.20 28.03
CA LEU A 759 -29.89 16.28 29.31
C LEU A 759 -30.67 17.59 29.47
N ALA A 760 -30.19 18.69 28.86
CA ALA A 760 -30.89 19.97 28.79
C ALA A 760 -32.04 19.98 27.76
N GLY A 761 -32.30 18.86 27.07
CA GLY A 761 -33.39 18.72 26.10
C GLY A 761 -33.06 19.16 24.67
N LYS A 762 -31.78 19.41 24.35
CA LYS A 762 -31.33 19.76 23.00
C LYS A 762 -31.27 18.52 22.11
N ASP A 763 -31.54 18.67 20.82
CA ASP A 763 -31.38 17.58 19.85
C ASP A 763 -29.88 17.37 19.53
N VAL A 764 -29.31 16.28 20.02
CA VAL A 764 -27.89 15.95 19.82
C VAL A 764 -27.76 14.75 18.90
N SER A 765 -27.20 14.96 17.71
CA SER A 765 -26.96 13.93 16.71
C SER A 765 -25.47 13.77 16.43
N VAL A 766 -24.89 12.62 16.76
CA VAL A 766 -23.46 12.33 16.59
C VAL A 766 -23.26 11.15 15.65
N ILE A 767 -22.55 11.38 14.54
CA ILE A 767 -22.17 10.32 13.60
C ILE A 767 -20.76 9.85 13.95
N VAL A 768 -20.60 8.57 14.29
CA VAL A 768 -19.30 8.00 14.65
C VAL A 768 -18.76 7.14 13.51
N GLU A 769 -17.54 7.43 13.04
CA GLU A 769 -16.86 6.60 12.03
C GLU A 769 -16.39 5.27 12.66
N LEU A 770 -17.26 4.26 12.63
CA LEU A 770 -16.93 2.87 12.98
C LEU A 770 -17.17 1.88 11.82
N LYS A 771 -17.54 2.39 10.64
CA LYS A 771 -18.38 1.76 9.60
C LYS A 771 -19.81 1.54 10.13
N ALA A 772 -20.69 2.49 9.81
CA ALA A 772 -21.95 2.74 10.52
C ALA A 772 -23.07 1.74 10.19
N ARG A 773 -23.70 1.18 11.23
CA ARG A 773 -25.15 1.00 11.36
C ARG A 773 -25.52 0.93 12.84
N PHE A 774 -26.23 1.93 13.36
CA PHE A 774 -27.07 1.79 14.55
C PHE A 774 -28.28 2.74 14.49
N ASP A 775 -29.43 2.13 14.77
CA ASP A 775 -30.77 2.62 15.14
C ASP A 775 -31.41 3.83 14.42
N GLU A 776 -32.22 3.50 13.41
CA GLU A 776 -33.13 4.40 12.68
C GLU A 776 -34.52 4.58 13.33
N ALA A 777 -34.76 4.17 14.58
CA ALA A 777 -36.14 4.12 15.09
C ALA A 777 -36.71 5.43 15.68
N ARG A 778 -35.92 6.51 15.84
CA ARG A 778 -36.42 7.79 16.37
C ARG A 778 -35.62 8.96 15.82
N ASN A 779 -36.07 9.59 14.73
CA ASN A 779 -35.88 11.03 14.48
C ASN A 779 -36.58 11.44 13.17
N ILE A 780 -37.91 11.25 13.12
CA ILE A 780 -38.74 11.95 12.14
C ILE A 780 -39.79 12.73 12.90
N SER A 781 -39.52 14.02 13.14
CA SER A 781 -40.49 15.09 12.93
C SER A 781 -39.87 16.46 13.24
N TRP A 782 -40.26 17.44 12.42
CA TRP A 782 -40.09 18.91 12.54
C TRP A 782 -39.02 19.55 11.65
N ALA A 783 -39.53 20.12 10.56
CA ALA A 783 -38.86 21.09 9.70
C ALA A 783 -39.18 22.50 10.20
N ARG A 784 -38.16 23.17 10.74
CA ARG A 784 -37.92 24.63 10.89
C ARG A 784 -37.32 24.93 12.26
N SER A 785 -35.99 25.11 12.30
CA SER A 785 -35.35 25.91 13.34
C SER A 785 -33.95 26.36 12.89
N LEU A 786 -33.84 27.67 12.68
CA LEU A 786 -32.65 28.54 12.53
C LEU A 786 -31.26 27.88 12.47
N GLU A 787 -30.62 28.03 11.30
CA GLU A 787 -29.22 27.71 10.99
C GLU A 787 -28.35 28.91 11.39
N ARG A 788 -27.40 28.75 12.32
CA ARG A 788 -26.55 29.86 12.77
C ARG A 788 -25.06 29.62 12.61
N ASP A 789 -24.50 28.56 13.23
CA ASP A 789 -23.05 28.33 13.25
C ASP A 789 -22.65 26.99 12.62
N GLY A 790 -21.50 26.96 11.95
CA GLY A 790 -20.90 25.78 11.34
C GLY A 790 -19.39 25.69 11.58
N HIS A 791 -18.89 24.46 11.69
CA HIS A 791 -17.45 24.18 11.76
C HIS A 791 -17.05 23.08 10.77
N ILE A 792 -16.03 23.36 9.97
CA ILE A 792 -15.45 22.40 9.01
C ILE A 792 -13.94 22.33 9.24
N GLY A 793 -13.43 21.16 9.62
CA GLY A 793 -12.01 20.90 9.86
C GLY A 793 -11.36 19.99 8.81
N SER A 794 -10.05 20.11 8.64
CA SER A 794 -9.24 19.13 7.90
C SER A 794 -8.87 17.89 8.71
N GLY A 795 -8.98 18.00 10.04
CA GLY A 795 -8.60 17.01 11.04
C GLY A 795 -9.77 16.41 11.78
N ASN A 796 -9.48 15.47 12.67
CA ASN A 796 -10.48 14.91 13.58
C ASN A 796 -10.57 15.76 14.87
N TYR A 797 -11.70 15.66 15.56
CA TYR A 797 -11.94 16.36 16.84
C TYR A 797 -11.38 15.55 18.02
N ASN A 798 -10.06 15.36 18.06
CA ASN A 798 -9.37 14.69 19.15
C ASN A 798 -8.25 15.59 19.73
N PRO A 799 -8.29 15.92 21.04
CA PRO A 799 -7.32 16.82 21.65
C PRO A 799 -5.88 16.28 21.62
N ASP A 800 -5.69 14.96 21.72
CA ASP A 800 -4.35 14.35 21.70
C ASP A 800 -3.68 14.49 20.33
N THR A 801 -4.45 14.29 19.25
CA THR A 801 -3.94 14.48 17.88
C THR A 801 -3.79 15.96 17.55
N ALA A 802 -4.69 16.83 18.05
CA ALA A 802 -4.61 18.28 17.83
C ALA A 802 -3.32 18.92 18.38
N LEU A 803 -2.61 18.27 19.30
CA LEU A 803 -1.31 18.72 19.82
C LEU A 803 -0.11 18.35 18.92
N ALA A 804 -0.28 17.35 18.05
CA ALA A 804 0.80 16.79 17.23
C ALA A 804 0.58 16.94 15.73
N TYR A 805 -0.65 17.19 15.27
CA TYR A 805 -1.07 17.25 13.87
C TYR A 805 -1.33 18.71 13.49
N THR A 806 -0.82 19.15 12.34
CA THR A 806 -1.19 20.47 11.83
C THR A 806 -2.54 20.38 11.11
N ASP A 807 -3.56 21.08 11.59
CA ASP A 807 -4.91 21.02 11.03
C ASP A 807 -5.51 22.41 10.92
N VAL A 808 -6.30 22.64 9.87
CA VAL A 808 -7.03 23.90 9.67
C VAL A 808 -8.52 23.67 9.91
N GLY A 809 -9.17 24.62 10.57
CA GLY A 809 -10.61 24.59 10.83
C GLY A 809 -11.24 25.95 10.56
N LEU A 810 -12.36 25.96 9.85
CA LEU A 810 -13.16 27.15 9.61
C LEU A 810 -14.38 27.13 10.53
N PHE A 811 -14.49 28.15 11.39
CA PHE A 811 -15.72 28.49 12.10
C PHE A 811 -16.43 29.60 11.32
N THR A 812 -17.71 29.41 11.04
CA THR A 812 -18.48 30.32 10.18
C THR A 812 -19.95 30.39 10.59
N ALA A 813 -20.53 31.58 10.48
CA ALA A 813 -21.98 31.78 10.53
C ALA A 813 -22.56 32.14 9.14
N ASP A 814 -21.78 31.94 8.08
CA ASP A 814 -22.19 32.26 6.71
C ASP A 814 -23.33 31.35 6.25
N PRO A 815 -24.52 31.90 5.93
CA PRO A 815 -25.68 31.13 5.49
C PRO A 815 -25.41 30.26 4.26
N ARG A 816 -24.43 30.62 3.42
CA ARG A 816 -24.04 29.84 2.24
C ARG A 816 -23.43 28.50 2.63
N ILE A 817 -22.64 28.46 3.70
CA ILE A 817 -21.95 27.26 4.17
C ILE A 817 -22.84 26.48 5.14
N THR A 818 -23.47 27.16 6.10
CA THR A 818 -24.28 26.51 7.14
C THR A 818 -25.49 25.78 6.58
N ALA A 819 -26.15 26.32 5.54
CA ALA A 819 -27.24 25.65 4.84
C ALA A 819 -26.79 24.34 4.15
N ASP A 820 -25.64 24.35 3.49
CA ASP A 820 -25.07 23.15 2.84
C ASP A 820 -24.64 22.09 3.88
N VAL A 821 -24.03 22.51 5.00
CA VAL A 821 -23.68 21.60 6.12
C VAL A 821 -24.94 20.96 6.69
N HIS A 822 -26.00 21.74 6.93
CA HIS A 822 -27.26 21.24 7.44
C HIS A 822 -27.89 20.21 6.50
N ALA A 823 -27.94 20.53 5.19
CA ALA A 823 -28.45 19.62 4.17
C ALA A 823 -27.67 18.30 4.14
N LEU A 824 -26.34 18.36 4.22
CA LEU A 824 -25.49 17.18 4.27
C LEU A 824 -25.78 16.32 5.51
N PHE A 825 -25.90 16.92 6.70
CA PHE A 825 -26.21 16.17 7.90
C PHE A 825 -27.58 15.50 7.83
N ASN A 826 -28.61 16.20 7.35
CA ASN A 826 -29.94 15.62 7.19
C ASN A 826 -29.93 14.40 6.28
N GLU A 827 -29.12 14.45 5.24
CA GLU A 827 -28.95 13.33 4.34
C GLU A 827 -28.19 12.16 4.96
N LEU A 828 -27.08 12.43 5.66
CA LEU A 828 -26.32 11.39 6.36
C LEU A 828 -27.12 10.71 7.47
N THR A 829 -28.05 11.43 8.12
CA THR A 829 -28.91 10.88 9.18
C THR A 829 -30.22 10.30 8.67
N GLY A 830 -30.66 10.68 7.46
CA GLY A 830 -32.02 10.40 6.96
C GLY A 830 -32.09 9.53 5.71
N SER A 831 -30.95 9.15 5.10
CA SER A 831 -30.90 8.35 3.89
C SER A 831 -29.86 7.24 3.98
N SER A 832 -30.22 6.03 3.57
CA SER A 832 -29.29 4.90 3.41
C SER A 832 -28.45 4.96 2.12
N HIS A 833 -28.52 6.07 1.36
CA HIS A 833 -27.86 6.26 0.06
C HIS A 833 -26.80 7.37 0.11
N ALA A 834 -25.88 7.39 -0.87
CA ALA A 834 -24.87 8.44 -0.99
C ALA A 834 -25.50 9.84 -1.17
N PRO A 835 -24.85 10.93 -0.68
CA PRO A 835 -25.47 12.25 -0.64
C PRO A 835 -25.89 12.83 -2.02
N GLN A 836 -27.18 12.97 -2.29
CA GLN A 836 -27.82 13.58 -3.46
C GLN A 836 -28.32 15.02 -3.23
N ALA A 837 -28.17 15.58 -2.02
CA ALA A 837 -28.52 16.97 -1.76
C ALA A 837 -27.81 17.89 -2.78
N GLN A 838 -28.57 18.84 -3.35
CA GLN A 838 -28.01 19.85 -4.26
C GLN A 838 -27.21 20.88 -3.46
N LEU A 839 -26.02 20.47 -3.01
CA LEU A 839 -25.07 21.33 -2.31
C LEU A 839 -24.50 22.34 -3.30
N ARG A 840 -24.57 23.63 -2.95
CA ARG A 840 -24.19 24.73 -3.86
C ARG A 840 -22.70 25.02 -3.77
N HIS A 841 -22.18 25.07 -2.56
CA HIS A 841 -20.84 25.54 -2.21
C HIS A 841 -19.94 24.40 -1.73
N LEU A 842 -20.41 23.50 -0.87
CA LEU A 842 -19.62 22.37 -0.39
C LEU A 842 -19.34 21.35 -1.50
N PHE A 843 -18.12 20.84 -1.52
CA PHE A 843 -17.73 19.72 -2.36
C PHE A 843 -17.74 18.46 -1.50
N VAL A 844 -18.54 17.48 -1.88
CA VAL A 844 -18.73 16.27 -1.08
C VAL A 844 -18.36 15.04 -1.88
N ALA A 845 -17.48 14.21 -1.34
CA ALA A 845 -17.23 12.87 -1.87
C ALA A 845 -18.27 11.89 -1.29
N PRO A 846 -18.64 10.82 -2.01
CA PRO A 846 -18.16 10.44 -3.34
C PRO A 846 -18.92 11.12 -4.51
N THR A 847 -19.75 12.13 -4.25
CA THR A 847 -20.77 12.60 -5.21
C THR A 847 -20.27 13.70 -6.14
N THR A 848 -19.88 14.86 -5.63
CA THR A 848 -19.52 16.05 -6.44
C THR A 848 -18.05 16.43 -6.39
N LEU A 849 -17.33 15.96 -5.37
CA LEU A 849 -15.98 16.47 -5.07
C LEU A 849 -14.97 16.23 -6.20
N LEU A 850 -14.93 15.03 -6.79
CA LEU A 850 -14.01 14.72 -7.89
C LEU A 850 -14.30 15.58 -9.12
N GLU A 851 -15.57 15.64 -9.53
CA GLU A 851 -16.01 16.39 -10.71
C GLU A 851 -15.66 17.89 -10.56
N ARG A 852 -16.01 18.48 -9.41
CA ARG A 852 -15.73 19.90 -9.13
C ARG A 852 -14.24 20.20 -9.06
N LEU A 853 -13.44 19.32 -8.44
CA LEU A 853 -11.99 19.46 -8.42
C LEU A 853 -11.40 19.46 -9.84
N LEU A 854 -11.83 18.54 -10.70
CA LEU A 854 -11.38 18.49 -12.09
C LEU A 854 -11.80 19.73 -12.88
N ALA A 855 -13.01 20.25 -12.63
CA ALA A 855 -13.49 21.48 -13.25
C ALA A 855 -12.64 22.70 -12.84
N LEU A 856 -12.21 22.80 -11.59
CA LEU A 856 -11.29 23.86 -11.13
C LEU A 856 -9.93 23.80 -11.84
N ILE A 857 -9.37 22.59 -12.01
CA ILE A 857 -8.09 22.39 -12.71
C ILE A 857 -8.22 22.73 -14.20
N GLU A 858 -9.32 22.31 -14.86
CA GLU A 858 -9.54 22.65 -16.27
C GLU A 858 -9.76 24.16 -16.46
N ARG A 859 -10.42 24.83 -15.52
CA ARG A 859 -10.57 26.29 -15.55
C ARG A 859 -9.22 27.02 -15.50
N GLU A 860 -8.28 26.59 -14.65
CA GLU A 860 -6.92 27.15 -14.67
C GLU A 860 -6.22 26.88 -16.00
N THR A 861 -6.45 25.70 -16.58
CA THR A 861 -5.92 25.31 -17.90
C THR A 861 -6.43 26.27 -19.00
N GLU A 862 -7.71 26.63 -18.96
CA GLU A 862 -8.31 27.61 -19.87
C GLU A 862 -7.78 29.03 -19.65
N HIS A 863 -7.59 29.45 -18.39
CA HIS A 863 -6.98 30.73 -18.05
C HIS A 863 -5.54 30.82 -18.60
N ALA A 864 -4.73 29.78 -18.44
CA ALA A 864 -3.37 29.74 -19.00
C ALA A 864 -3.37 29.82 -20.53
N ARG A 865 -4.24 29.05 -21.20
CA ARG A 865 -4.39 29.10 -22.68
C ARG A 865 -4.83 30.48 -23.18
N SER A 866 -5.59 31.22 -22.38
CA SER A 866 -6.02 32.58 -22.70
C SER A 866 -5.04 33.67 -22.24
N GLY A 867 -3.85 33.30 -21.75
CA GLY A 867 -2.82 34.24 -21.30
C GLY A 867 -3.14 34.95 -19.99
N ARG A 868 -4.13 34.47 -19.23
CA ARG A 868 -4.49 34.97 -17.90
C ARG A 868 -3.63 34.31 -16.84
N ARG A 869 -3.57 34.91 -15.64
CA ARG A 869 -2.85 34.33 -14.50
C ARG A 869 -3.51 33.00 -14.12
N ALA A 870 -2.72 31.92 -14.16
CA ALA A 870 -3.15 30.59 -13.79
C ALA A 870 -2.09 29.93 -12.90
N HIS A 871 -2.48 29.53 -11.71
CA HIS A 871 -1.58 28.93 -10.72
C HIS A 871 -2.39 28.05 -9.78
N ILE A 872 -1.91 26.84 -9.56
CA ILE A 872 -2.50 25.90 -8.61
C ILE A 872 -1.52 25.70 -7.47
N ARG A 873 -1.97 25.94 -6.24
CA ARG A 873 -1.23 25.56 -5.04
C ARG A 873 -2.06 24.61 -4.20
N ALA A 874 -1.47 23.53 -3.72
CA ALA A 874 -2.19 22.63 -2.82
C ALA A 874 -1.29 22.02 -1.74
N LYS A 875 -1.82 21.93 -0.52
CA LYS A 875 -1.27 21.17 0.58
C LYS A 875 -2.11 19.91 0.79
N LEU A 876 -1.46 18.75 0.82
CA LEU A 876 -2.09 17.43 0.91
C LEU A 876 -1.25 16.48 1.76
N ASN A 877 -1.87 15.46 2.34
CA ASN A 877 -1.10 14.36 2.93
C ASN A 877 -0.64 13.36 1.87
N ALA A 878 -1.45 13.17 0.83
CA ALA A 878 -1.13 12.27 -0.25
C ALA A 878 -1.79 12.68 -1.58
N LEU A 879 -1.09 12.39 -2.68
CA LEU A 879 -1.57 12.54 -4.06
C LEU A 879 -1.32 11.23 -4.80
N SER A 880 -2.39 10.51 -5.12
CA SER A 880 -2.27 9.24 -5.85
C SER A 880 -3.39 8.97 -6.86
N ASP A 881 -4.28 9.94 -7.09
CA ASP A 881 -5.37 9.77 -8.03
C ASP A 881 -4.91 10.01 -9.47
N SER A 882 -4.97 8.97 -10.31
CA SER A 882 -4.51 9.06 -11.69
C SER A 882 -5.29 10.09 -12.52
N THR A 883 -6.61 10.22 -12.30
CA THR A 883 -7.44 11.20 -13.03
C THR A 883 -7.06 12.63 -12.67
N VAL A 884 -6.86 12.92 -11.39
CA VAL A 884 -6.39 14.25 -10.95
C VAL A 884 -4.98 14.54 -11.46
N ILE A 885 -4.05 13.58 -11.37
CA ILE A 885 -2.67 13.75 -11.84
C ILE A 885 -2.63 14.03 -13.34
N GLN A 886 -3.42 13.32 -14.15
CA GLN A 886 -3.52 13.59 -15.59
C GLN A 886 -4.06 15.00 -15.86
N ALA A 887 -5.04 15.48 -15.10
CA ALA A 887 -5.53 16.84 -15.22
C ALA A 887 -4.42 17.87 -14.89
N LEU A 888 -3.61 17.62 -13.85
CA LEU A 888 -2.45 18.45 -13.51
C LEU A 888 -1.38 18.43 -14.61
N TYR A 889 -1.11 17.28 -15.25
CA TYR A 889 -0.20 17.21 -16.39
C TYR A 889 -0.73 18.02 -17.60
N ARG A 890 -2.03 17.95 -17.90
CA ARG A 890 -2.63 18.80 -18.95
C ARG A 890 -2.53 20.28 -18.61
N ALA A 891 -2.78 20.66 -17.36
CA ALA A 891 -2.63 22.02 -16.88
C ALA A 891 -1.18 22.51 -17.01
N SER A 892 -0.20 21.69 -16.61
CA SER A 892 1.23 22.01 -16.79
C SER A 892 1.60 22.23 -18.26
N GLN A 893 1.12 21.38 -19.18
CA GLN A 893 1.36 21.54 -20.61
C GLN A 893 0.70 22.80 -21.21
N ALA A 894 -0.41 23.25 -20.62
CA ALA A 894 -1.09 24.48 -21.02
C ALA A 894 -0.42 25.76 -20.47
N GLY A 895 0.58 25.63 -19.60
CA GLY A 895 1.31 26.76 -19.03
C GLY A 895 0.91 27.13 -17.60
N VAL A 896 0.09 26.33 -16.93
CA VAL A 896 -0.25 26.54 -15.51
C VAL A 896 0.96 26.19 -14.64
N ASP A 897 1.35 27.09 -13.75
CA ASP A 897 2.33 26.76 -12.70
C ASP A 897 1.62 25.98 -11.58
N ILE A 898 2.26 24.93 -11.05
CA ILE A 898 1.64 24.04 -10.06
C ILE A 898 2.64 23.74 -8.94
N ASP A 899 2.32 24.20 -7.73
CA ASP A 899 3.15 24.01 -6.54
C ASP A 899 2.41 23.19 -5.48
N LEU A 900 2.93 22.02 -5.13
CA LEU A 900 2.30 21.08 -4.22
C LEU A 900 3.14 20.86 -2.98
N VAL A 901 2.52 20.92 -1.80
CA VAL A 901 3.08 20.44 -0.54
C VAL A 901 2.46 19.07 -0.24
N VAL A 902 3.22 17.99 -0.45
CA VAL A 902 2.75 16.62 -0.21
C VAL A 902 3.68 15.92 0.76
N ARG A 903 3.23 15.68 2.00
CA ARG A 903 4.09 15.07 3.02
C ARG A 903 4.35 13.57 2.83
N GLY A 904 3.32 12.82 2.43
CA GLY A 904 3.34 11.35 2.36
C GLY A 904 3.48 10.82 0.93
N ILE A 905 2.53 9.97 0.52
CA ILE A 905 2.55 9.29 -0.78
C ILE A 905 2.26 10.29 -1.90
N CYS A 906 3.12 10.33 -2.91
CA CYS A 906 2.93 11.09 -4.14
C CYS A 906 3.27 10.21 -5.35
N THR A 907 2.27 9.86 -6.17
CA THR A 907 2.50 9.13 -7.43
C THR A 907 2.68 10.05 -8.63
N LEU A 908 2.50 11.36 -8.45
CA LEU A 908 2.82 12.37 -9.48
C LEU A 908 4.33 12.43 -9.67
N ARG A 909 4.76 12.51 -10.94
CA ARG A 909 6.15 12.69 -11.33
C ARG A 909 6.39 14.15 -11.77
N PRO A 910 7.04 14.99 -10.93
CA PRO A 910 7.28 16.39 -11.27
C PRO A 910 8.50 16.57 -12.19
N GLY A 911 8.59 17.71 -12.87
CA GLY A 911 9.80 18.15 -13.57
C GLY A 911 10.14 17.39 -14.86
N VAL A 912 9.21 16.65 -15.45
CA VAL A 912 9.44 15.94 -16.72
C VAL A 912 9.22 16.91 -17.90
N PRO A 913 10.24 17.16 -18.75
CA PRO A 913 10.10 18.05 -19.89
C PRO A 913 8.96 17.66 -20.83
N GLY A 914 8.11 18.63 -21.17
CA GLY A 914 6.93 18.42 -22.00
C GLY A 914 5.77 17.65 -21.37
N LEU A 915 5.82 17.33 -20.06
CA LEU A 915 4.72 16.70 -19.33
C LEU A 915 4.39 17.42 -18.01
N SER A 916 5.39 17.66 -17.17
CA SER A 916 5.23 18.17 -15.81
C SER A 916 6.31 19.17 -15.40
N GLU A 917 6.93 19.84 -16.37
CA GLU A 917 8.04 20.79 -16.17
C GLU A 917 7.66 22.00 -15.30
N ARG A 918 6.37 22.34 -15.22
CA ARG A 918 5.82 23.41 -14.37
C ARG A 918 5.25 22.92 -13.04
N ILE A 919 5.44 21.63 -12.74
CA ILE A 919 4.97 21.03 -11.50
C ILE A 919 6.14 20.89 -10.54
N ARG A 920 6.03 21.53 -9.38
CA ARG A 920 6.95 21.41 -8.26
C ARG A 920 6.23 20.75 -7.09
N VAL A 921 6.86 19.72 -6.52
CA VAL A 921 6.33 19.04 -5.33
C VAL A 921 7.38 19.12 -4.23
N VAL A 922 7.02 19.77 -3.13
CA VAL A 922 7.82 19.78 -1.91
C VAL A 922 7.13 18.96 -0.84
N SER A 923 7.90 18.58 0.16
CA SER A 923 7.44 17.79 1.26
C SER A 923 8.08 18.29 2.54
N ILE A 924 7.31 18.37 3.62
CA ILE A 924 7.72 18.97 4.88
C ILE A 924 7.47 17.96 5.98
N LEU A 925 8.51 17.72 6.78
CA LEU A 925 8.51 16.85 7.93
C LEU A 925 9.25 17.58 9.05
N GLY A 926 8.74 17.49 10.28
CA GLY A 926 9.33 18.18 11.42
C GLY A 926 8.62 17.82 12.71
N ARG A 927 8.62 18.76 13.66
CA ARG A 927 8.00 18.59 14.98
C ARG A 927 6.54 18.15 14.89
N PHE A 928 5.77 18.78 14.01
CA PHE A 928 4.36 18.48 13.83
C PHE A 928 4.16 17.60 12.59
N LEU A 929 3.12 16.77 12.65
CA LEU A 929 2.68 15.97 11.53
C LEU A 929 1.84 16.85 10.62
N GLU A 930 2.38 17.22 9.45
CA GLU A 930 1.62 18.03 8.50
C GLU A 930 0.34 17.32 8.08
N HIS A 931 -0.84 17.80 8.47
CA HIS A 931 -2.11 17.08 8.23
C HIS A 931 -3.16 17.90 7.47
N ALA A 932 -3.07 19.23 7.50
CA ALA A 932 -4.01 20.14 6.86
C ALA A 932 -4.05 19.94 5.35
N ARG A 933 -5.26 20.10 4.78
CA ARG A 933 -5.46 20.17 3.32
C ARG A 933 -5.99 21.53 2.95
N ILE A 934 -5.28 22.18 2.03
CA ILE A 934 -5.56 23.53 1.55
C ILE A 934 -5.43 23.50 0.03
N TYR A 935 -6.44 24.00 -0.69
CA TYR A 935 -6.37 24.16 -2.15
C TYR A 935 -6.48 25.64 -2.50
N HIS A 936 -5.68 26.07 -3.46
CA HIS A 936 -5.70 27.42 -4.01
C HIS A 936 -5.67 27.35 -5.54
N PHE A 937 -6.51 28.19 -6.15
CA PHE A 937 -6.61 28.37 -7.59
C PHE A 937 -6.59 29.87 -7.88
N ALA A 938 -5.71 30.30 -8.79
CA ALA A 938 -5.55 31.72 -9.12
C ALA A 938 -6.78 32.33 -9.80
N ASN A 939 -7.49 31.55 -10.61
CA ASN A 939 -8.73 31.92 -11.27
C ASN A 939 -8.67 33.27 -12.01
N GLY A 940 -7.58 33.52 -12.75
CA GLY A 940 -7.34 34.77 -13.45
C GLY A 940 -6.68 35.88 -12.60
N GLY A 941 -6.54 35.68 -11.29
CA GLY A 941 -5.85 36.56 -10.34
C GLY A 941 -6.72 37.65 -9.69
N GLY A 942 -6.16 38.34 -8.70
CA GLY A 942 -6.84 39.43 -7.99
C GLY A 942 -7.87 38.92 -6.98
N ASP A 943 -9.01 39.60 -6.88
CA ASP A 943 -10.06 39.24 -5.91
C ASP A 943 -10.83 37.95 -6.28
N ALA A 944 -10.58 37.41 -7.49
CA ALA A 944 -11.19 36.17 -7.99
C ALA A 944 -10.49 34.90 -7.48
N GLU A 945 -9.35 35.02 -6.77
CA GLU A 945 -8.65 33.87 -6.21
C GLU A 945 -9.53 33.07 -5.24
N GLU A 946 -9.45 31.74 -5.34
CA GLU A 946 -10.28 30.83 -4.55
C GLU A 946 -9.41 29.97 -3.63
N TYR A 947 -9.85 29.85 -2.38
CA TYR A 947 -9.20 29.03 -1.35
C TYR A 947 -10.22 28.04 -0.79
N TYR A 948 -9.76 26.81 -0.57
CA TYR A 948 -10.56 25.72 -0.04
C TYR A 948 -9.82 25.00 1.08
N ILE A 949 -10.56 24.52 2.06
CA ILE A 949 -10.05 23.60 3.10
C ILE A 949 -10.96 22.39 3.21
N GLY A 950 -10.47 21.28 3.75
CA GLY A 950 -11.32 20.12 4.01
C GLY A 950 -10.55 18.87 4.39
N SER A 951 -11.28 17.75 4.41
CA SER A 951 -10.78 16.46 4.89
C SER A 951 -10.11 15.61 3.79
N ALA A 952 -10.43 15.88 2.52
CA ALA A 952 -10.02 15.03 1.41
C ALA A 952 -8.53 15.16 1.06
N ASP A 953 -7.85 14.02 0.90
CA ASP A 953 -6.63 13.95 0.09
C ASP A 953 -7.00 13.66 -1.38
N TRP A 954 -6.09 13.93 -2.33
CA TRP A 954 -6.29 13.59 -3.74
C TRP A 954 -5.92 12.12 -4.00
N ARG A 955 -6.69 11.21 -3.41
CA ARG A 955 -6.55 9.75 -3.57
C ARG A 955 -7.85 9.11 -4.00
N PRO A 956 -7.82 7.98 -4.73
CA PRO A 956 -9.03 7.32 -5.22
C PRO A 956 -10.07 7.04 -4.13
N ARG A 957 -9.62 6.55 -2.96
CA ARG A 957 -10.52 6.24 -1.84
C ARG A 957 -11.18 7.47 -1.23
N ASN A 958 -10.47 8.60 -1.14
CA ASN A 958 -11.00 9.84 -0.57
C ASN A 958 -11.98 10.49 -1.55
N LEU A 959 -11.68 10.45 -2.85
CA LEU A 959 -12.49 11.10 -3.89
C LEU A 959 -13.74 10.29 -4.29
N ARG A 960 -13.72 8.95 -4.16
CA ARG A 960 -14.78 8.06 -4.72
C ARG A 960 -15.41 7.07 -3.72
N ARG A 961 -14.84 6.86 -2.53
CA ARG A 961 -15.32 5.80 -1.60
C ARG A 961 -15.67 6.29 -0.21
N ARG A 962 -15.07 7.39 0.24
CA ARG A 962 -15.33 7.99 1.56
C ARG A 962 -16.27 9.18 1.42
N VAL A 963 -16.98 9.46 2.52
CA VAL A 963 -17.62 10.76 2.70
C VAL A 963 -16.53 11.74 3.14
N GLU A 964 -16.20 12.68 2.26
CA GLU A 964 -15.23 13.74 2.52
C GLU A 964 -15.89 15.08 2.20
N VAL A 965 -15.50 16.14 2.93
CA VAL A 965 -16.05 17.48 2.72
C VAL A 965 -14.92 18.46 2.48
N VAL A 966 -15.09 19.30 1.46
CA VAL A 966 -14.23 20.44 1.17
C VAL A 966 -15.12 21.68 1.05
N THR A 967 -14.75 22.74 1.74
CA THR A 967 -15.48 24.01 1.79
C THR A 967 -14.67 25.14 1.17
N PRO A 968 -15.28 26.05 0.40
CA PRO A 968 -14.65 27.31 0.05
C PRO A 968 -14.49 28.20 1.29
N VAL A 969 -13.46 29.04 1.28
CA VAL A 969 -13.22 30.06 2.31
C VAL A 969 -13.49 31.42 1.71
N PHE A 970 -14.47 32.15 2.25
CA PHE A 970 -14.87 33.47 1.73
C PHE A 970 -14.20 34.63 2.48
N ASP A 971 -14.01 34.49 3.79
CA ASP A 971 -13.44 35.57 4.60
C ASP A 971 -12.01 35.95 4.14
N PRO A 972 -11.75 37.25 3.88
CA PRO A 972 -10.43 37.70 3.41
C PRO A 972 -9.28 37.49 4.41
N ALA A 973 -9.54 37.52 5.72
CA ALA A 973 -8.50 37.30 6.71
C ALA A 973 -8.11 35.81 6.75
N ALA A 974 -9.10 34.91 6.74
CA ALA A 974 -8.88 33.47 6.60
C ALA A 974 -8.08 33.13 5.33
N ARG A 975 -8.44 33.73 4.18
CA ARG A 975 -7.69 33.55 2.91
C ARG A 975 -6.23 33.98 3.03
N ARG A 976 -5.94 35.13 3.65
CA ARG A 976 -4.56 35.60 3.86
C ARG A 976 -3.75 34.65 4.75
N THR A 977 -4.38 34.06 5.77
CA THR A 977 -3.72 33.06 6.62
C THR A 977 -3.38 31.81 5.83
N LEU A 978 -4.31 31.28 5.01
CA LEU A 978 -4.06 30.12 4.15
C LEU A 978 -2.96 30.37 3.13
N ASP A 979 -2.95 31.55 2.50
CA ASP A 979 -1.90 31.97 1.58
C ASP A 979 -0.53 32.01 2.28
N THR A 980 -0.47 32.56 3.49
CA THR A 980 0.75 32.63 4.30
C THR A 980 1.29 31.23 4.63
N ILE A 981 0.40 30.29 5.00
CA ILE A 981 0.77 28.90 5.27
C ILE A 981 1.39 28.28 4.02
N LEU A 982 0.68 28.33 2.87
CA LEU A 982 1.17 27.77 1.60
C LEU A 982 2.51 28.38 1.18
N ALA A 983 2.64 29.72 1.23
CA ALA A 983 3.84 30.42 0.80
C ALA A 983 5.06 30.05 1.65
N ARG A 984 4.90 29.99 2.99
CA ARG A 984 5.98 29.61 3.91
C ARG A 984 6.41 28.16 3.72
N GLU A 985 5.46 27.27 3.52
CA GLU A 985 5.75 25.85 3.33
C GLU A 985 6.46 25.57 2.01
N LEU A 986 6.01 26.17 0.90
CA LEU A 986 6.62 26.02 -0.42
C LEU A 986 8.06 26.55 -0.50
N THR A 987 8.43 27.46 0.40
CA THR A 987 9.75 28.08 0.48
C THR A 987 10.54 27.68 1.71
N ALA A 988 10.05 26.72 2.50
CA ALA A 988 10.68 26.32 3.75
C ALA A 988 12.09 25.74 3.49
N PRO A 989 13.15 26.25 4.15
CA PRO A 989 14.52 25.72 3.99
C PRO A 989 14.70 24.27 4.46
N ALA A 990 13.73 23.74 5.22
CA ALA A 990 13.74 22.36 5.65
C ALA A 990 12.98 21.43 4.69
N ALA A 991 12.37 21.96 3.61
CA ALA A 991 11.57 21.17 2.70
C ALA A 991 12.43 20.23 1.84
N TRP A 992 11.88 19.07 1.52
CA TRP A 992 12.43 18.14 0.55
C TRP A 992 11.72 18.31 -0.79
N LEU A 993 12.49 18.45 -1.87
CA LEU A 993 11.99 18.56 -3.24
C LEU A 993 11.93 17.18 -3.89
N LEU A 994 10.73 16.76 -4.33
CA LEU A 994 10.54 15.51 -5.07
C LEU A 994 11.14 15.63 -6.48
N ARG A 995 11.89 14.62 -6.89
CA ARG A 995 12.54 14.51 -8.20
C ARG A 995 11.76 13.60 -9.14
N PRO A 996 11.99 13.69 -10.48
CA PRO A 996 11.30 12.86 -11.47
C PRO A 996 11.50 11.35 -11.31
N ASP A 997 12.56 10.93 -10.61
CA ASP A 997 12.88 9.52 -10.33
C ASP A 997 12.20 8.98 -9.06
N GLY A 998 11.48 9.84 -8.31
CA GLY A 998 10.83 9.52 -7.05
C GLY A 998 11.68 9.81 -5.81
N GLY A 999 12.96 10.14 -5.97
CA GLY A 999 13.84 10.54 -4.87
C GLY A 999 13.55 11.95 -4.36
N TYR A 1000 14.11 12.28 -3.21
CA TYR A 1000 13.94 13.59 -2.58
C TYR A 1000 15.29 14.23 -2.28
N ASP A 1001 15.45 15.50 -2.69
CA ASP A 1001 16.59 16.31 -2.30
C ASP A 1001 16.17 17.31 -1.23
N ARG A 1002 16.92 17.39 -0.13
CA ARG A 1002 16.71 18.45 0.85
C ARG A 1002 17.09 19.79 0.22
N THR A 1003 16.20 20.77 0.28
CA THR A 1003 16.50 22.13 -0.15
C THR A 1003 17.56 22.69 0.80
N GLN A 1004 18.84 22.60 0.45
CA GLN A 1004 19.86 23.23 1.29
C GLN A 1004 19.68 24.74 1.20
N SER A 1005 19.54 25.41 2.35
CA SER A 1005 19.85 26.83 2.43
C SER A 1005 21.32 26.97 2.05
N SER A 1006 21.59 27.70 0.97
CA SER A 1006 22.84 28.47 0.87
C SER A 1006 23.06 29.30 2.12
#